data_AF-A0A957QX30-F1
#
_entry.id   AF-A0A957QX30-F1
#
_cell.length_a   1.000
_cell.length_b   1.000
_cell.length_c   1.000
_cell.angle_alpha   90.00
_cell.angle_beta   90.00
_cell.angle_gamma   90.00
#
_symmetry.space_group_name_H-M   'P 1'
#
loop_
_entity.id
_entity.type
_entity.pdbx_description
1 polymer ?
#
loop_
_entity_poly.entity_id
_entity_poly.type
_entity_poly.pdbx_seq_one_letter_code
_entity_poly.pdbx_strand_id
1 'polypeptide(L)'
;MRYRRLIKIRYLFYLSMVLLLLGGVSSQANAQRGGAPVDQTGSLTTQQEEAQKITPADRQQAAARASALGQNQVGMGEAAMAAPGAAPHYFSHPNYANSPLPVLSGAVIAVGNPLVERAYATDFNAASPVPVLVVLPDAVLPDGLVQSFEIFNQTNPGGSPGPSAGNLFHAYILRPTGIANEYYVVFDSGEFTVPPSSNPAGEVTSFPVPDIAVLSGDIIAYYGAGVPVDITATGTDILSFPAPAAPVADTNITLGGTDFPVYPQARTYSFSASVLDLSGANTVYAGGIRKFVDGLAGLGAAGANNLGQYISVAVPDTTSYPGSDYYEIAVIEFTEQMHSDLPATTHRGYIQLSTAEVPGIQVPLANPDGSPILMPDGSQAYGVDNPHYLGASIVAQKDRPVRIKFYNLLPTGHYDPNTGLRGGDLFLPVDTSVMGSGMGPEMYDTVNGTMMMEPDPQNPMCGNPDKPYGCYTENRATLHLHGGISPWISDGTPHQWITPADENTPYPQGVSVQNVPDMTGCELATDGCMTFYYTNQQSARLSFYHDHAWGITRLNVYAGEAAAYLIRDETEQALINNGTIPSVEIPLVIQDKTFVPSEEQLAISDETWDINRWGGFGSLWFPHVYSPAQNPGDASGVNQYGRWAYGPWFWPPTNAIEHGPIDNPYYDPNCNPDLEWCEPALMPGTPYNSMGMEAFNDTPTVNGTVYPTITLEPQAYRFRILSVANDRFFNLSLYRAVDANGNPCDLSNPNPAPESTGVTCTEVALNPDEVAAALTDPAGVFPTPLAGTEGPSWIQIGSEGGFLPTPAIVPPHPITWVT
;
A
#
# COMPACT_ATOMS: atom_id res chain seq x y z
N MET A 1 -59.69 -34.74 0.10
CA MET A 1 -61.02 -34.10 0.08
C MET A 1 -60.82 -32.61 -0.21
N ARG A 2 -60.74 -32.17 -1.49
CA ARG A 2 -61.79 -31.55 -2.33
C ARG A 2 -62.54 -30.32 -1.74
N TYR A 3 -62.04 -29.12 -2.08
CA TYR A 3 -62.70 -27.94 -2.72
C TYR A 3 -64.22 -27.71 -2.58
N ARG A 4 -64.61 -26.46 -2.25
CA ARG A 4 -65.83 -25.67 -2.66
C ARG A 4 -65.85 -24.34 -1.87
N ARG A 5 -66.29 -23.15 -2.31
CA ARG A 5 -66.64 -22.51 -3.59
C ARG A 5 -66.91 -21.01 -3.29
N LEU A 6 -66.75 -20.18 -4.30
CA LEU A 6 -66.83 -18.71 -4.43
C LEU A 6 -68.25 -18.15 -4.76
N ILE A 7 -68.44 -16.81 -4.62
CA ILE A 7 -69.27 -15.83 -5.39
C ILE A 7 -70.70 -15.39 -4.94
N LYS A 8 -70.88 -14.06 -4.78
CA LYS A 8 -71.90 -13.12 -5.39
C LYS A 8 -71.71 -11.69 -4.79
N ILE A 9 -71.14 -10.64 -5.44
CA ILE A 9 -71.58 -9.72 -6.54
C ILE A 9 -72.84 -8.89 -6.17
N ARG A 10 -72.72 -7.60 -5.78
CA ARG A 10 -72.85 -6.29 -6.52
C ARG A 10 -74.25 -5.90 -7.04
N TYR A 11 -74.57 -4.59 -6.90
CA TYR A 11 -75.62 -3.68 -7.47
C TYR A 11 -76.45 -3.04 -6.33
N LEU A 12 -76.52 -1.72 -6.11
CA LEU A 12 -76.75 -0.52 -6.95
C LEU A 12 -75.98 0.68 -6.33
N PHE A 13 -75.16 1.53 -6.97
CA PHE A 13 -75.33 2.49 -8.09
C PHE A 13 -76.28 3.71 -7.84
N TYR A 14 -75.65 4.87 -7.60
CA TYR A 14 -75.96 6.25 -8.09
C TYR A 14 -77.18 7.06 -7.60
N LEU A 15 -76.89 8.03 -6.73
CA LEU A 15 -77.38 9.42 -6.68
C LEU A 15 -76.43 10.13 -5.69
N SER A 16 -75.68 11.21 -5.94
CA SER A 16 -75.83 12.36 -6.83
C SER A 16 -74.51 13.14 -6.79
N MET A 17 -74.02 13.57 -7.95
CA MET A 17 -72.90 14.50 -8.10
C MET A 17 -73.43 15.80 -8.74
N VAL A 18 -72.82 16.94 -8.35
CA VAL A 18 -72.73 18.25 -9.05
C VAL A 18 -73.72 19.37 -8.65
N LEU A 19 -73.19 20.40 -7.96
CA LEU A 19 -73.34 21.85 -8.20
C LEU A 19 -72.33 22.59 -7.27
N LEU A 20 -71.09 22.91 -7.69
CA LEU A 20 -70.57 24.12 -8.38
C LEU A 20 -70.51 25.44 -7.56
N LEU A 21 -69.27 25.92 -7.37
CA LEU A 21 -68.75 27.31 -7.48
C LEU A 21 -68.64 28.26 -6.26
N LEU A 22 -67.38 28.67 -6.05
CA LEU A 22 -66.84 30.03 -5.78
C LEU A 22 -67.00 30.70 -4.40
N GLY A 23 -65.85 30.83 -3.71
CA GLY A 23 -65.32 32.12 -3.23
C GLY A 23 -65.45 32.49 -1.75
N GLY A 24 -64.34 32.89 -1.12
CA GLY A 24 -64.39 34.05 -0.20
C GLY A 24 -63.63 34.05 1.15
N VAL A 25 -62.29 34.13 1.11
CA VAL A 25 -61.35 34.99 1.90
C VAL A 25 -61.44 35.18 3.45
N SER A 26 -60.23 35.19 4.06
CA SER A 26 -59.69 35.94 5.23
C SER A 26 -59.50 35.16 6.55
N SER A 27 -58.40 35.22 7.33
CA SER A 27 -57.03 35.82 7.27
C SER A 27 -56.25 35.27 8.49
N GLN A 28 -55.10 34.57 8.36
CA GLN A 28 -53.70 35.03 8.46
C GLN A 28 -53.24 35.92 9.65
N ALA A 29 -52.23 35.41 10.37
CA ALA A 29 -50.98 36.07 10.83
C ALA A 29 -50.01 34.92 11.21
N ASN A 30 -48.91 34.53 10.56
CA ASN A 30 -47.80 35.07 9.75
C ASN A 30 -46.51 35.37 10.55
N ALA A 31 -45.45 34.58 10.29
CA ALA A 31 -44.01 34.95 10.35
C ALA A 31 -43.17 33.77 9.76
N GLN A 32 -42.99 33.75 8.43
CA GLN A 32 -41.72 34.03 7.69
C GLN A 32 -40.67 32.89 7.65
N ARG A 33 -40.76 32.04 6.60
CA ARG A 33 -39.61 31.47 5.88
C ARG A 33 -39.60 32.09 4.48
N GLY A 34 -38.46 32.66 4.07
CA GLY A 34 -38.24 33.17 2.71
C GLY A 34 -37.16 32.34 2.04
N GLY A 35 -37.44 31.86 0.83
CA GLY A 35 -36.55 31.09 -0.03
C GLY A 35 -37.36 30.16 -0.93
N ALA A 36 -37.49 30.53 -2.20
CA ALA A 36 -38.32 29.89 -3.23
C ALA A 36 -37.84 28.46 -3.60
N PRO A 37 -38.70 27.60 -4.18
CA PRO A 37 -38.28 26.33 -4.76
C PRO A 37 -37.44 26.61 -6.01
N VAL A 38 -36.20 26.12 -6.02
CA VAL A 38 -35.37 26.10 -7.22
C VAL A 38 -35.76 24.86 -8.02
N ASP A 39 -36.25 25.12 -9.22
CA ASP A 39 -36.46 24.17 -10.31
C ASP A 39 -35.13 23.47 -10.65
N GLN A 40 -34.95 22.23 -10.21
CA GLN A 40 -33.77 21.40 -10.51
C GLN A 40 -33.91 20.66 -11.85
N THR A 41 -34.26 21.38 -12.92
CA THR A 41 -33.97 20.94 -14.29
C THR A 41 -32.94 21.88 -14.90
N GLY A 42 -31.76 21.92 -14.29
CA GLY A 42 -30.54 22.45 -14.90
C GLY A 42 -29.68 21.27 -15.32
N SER A 43 -29.71 20.92 -16.61
CA SER A 43 -28.66 20.09 -17.21
C SER A 43 -27.32 20.76 -16.93
N LEU A 44 -26.49 20.11 -16.12
CA LEU A 44 -25.09 20.45 -15.98
C LEU A 44 -24.45 20.28 -17.36
N THR A 45 -23.66 21.28 -17.77
CA THR A 45 -22.96 21.27 -19.04
C THR A 45 -21.84 20.24 -18.99
N THR A 46 -21.71 19.44 -20.04
CA THR A 46 -20.77 18.32 -20.27
C THR A 46 -19.30 18.54 -19.86
N GLN A 47 -18.84 19.78 -19.64
CA GLN A 47 -17.49 20.07 -19.13
C GLN A 47 -17.32 19.91 -17.61
N GLN A 48 -18.38 19.95 -16.81
CA GLN A 48 -18.30 19.69 -15.36
C GLN A 48 -18.37 18.19 -15.06
N GLU A 49 -19.07 17.40 -15.89
CA GLU A 49 -19.06 15.92 -15.85
C GLU A 49 -17.69 15.33 -16.25
N GLU A 50 -16.88 16.08 -17.01
CA GLU A 50 -15.52 15.70 -17.42
C GLU A 50 -14.46 15.93 -16.32
N ALA A 51 -14.77 16.60 -15.21
CA ALA A 51 -13.82 16.85 -14.11
C ALA A 51 -13.97 15.86 -12.93
N GLN A 52 -14.90 14.90 -13.03
CA GLN A 52 -15.42 14.12 -11.90
C GLN A 52 -15.23 12.59 -12.04
N LYS A 53 -14.42 12.14 -13.01
CA LYS A 53 -14.07 10.74 -13.25
C LYS A 53 -12.58 10.55 -12.95
N ILE A 54 -12.07 9.32 -12.83
CA ILE A 54 -10.66 9.09 -13.21
C ILE A 54 -10.66 9.20 -14.73
N THR A 55 -10.39 10.40 -15.23
CA THR A 55 -10.58 10.76 -16.63
C THR A 55 -9.36 10.34 -17.46
N PRO A 56 -9.52 10.29 -18.80
CA PRO A 56 -8.39 10.35 -19.71
C PRO A 56 -7.36 11.44 -19.40
N ALA A 57 -7.82 12.59 -18.90
CA ALA A 57 -6.95 13.70 -18.54
C ALA A 57 -6.19 13.47 -17.23
N ASP A 58 -6.75 12.74 -16.26
CA ASP A 58 -6.07 12.42 -14.99
C ASP A 58 -4.93 11.42 -15.20
N ARG A 59 -5.14 10.43 -16.08
CA ARG A 59 -4.07 9.51 -16.51
C ARG A 59 -3.01 10.22 -17.35
N GLN A 60 -3.41 11.13 -18.24
CA GLN A 60 -2.46 11.97 -19.00
C GLN A 60 -1.72 12.96 -18.11
N GLN A 61 -2.35 13.51 -17.07
CA GLN A 61 -1.71 14.38 -16.08
C GLN A 61 -0.78 13.59 -15.16
N ALA A 62 -1.13 12.36 -14.79
CA ALA A 62 -0.22 11.45 -14.09
C ALA A 62 1.00 11.11 -14.96
N ALA A 63 0.80 10.75 -16.22
CA ALA A 63 1.88 10.53 -17.19
C ALA A 63 2.72 11.81 -17.42
N ALA A 64 2.10 12.99 -17.48
CA ALA A 64 2.80 14.27 -17.62
C ALA A 64 3.57 14.65 -16.34
N ARG A 65 3.06 14.32 -15.14
CA ARG A 65 3.78 14.48 -13.87
C ARG A 65 5.00 13.55 -13.81
N ALA A 66 4.86 12.29 -14.22
CA ALA A 66 5.97 11.34 -14.34
C ALA A 66 7.04 11.85 -15.32
N SER A 67 6.62 12.37 -16.48
CA SER A 67 7.52 12.99 -17.47
C SER A 67 8.18 14.29 -16.97
N ALA A 68 7.46 15.14 -16.22
CA ALA A 68 7.98 16.38 -15.66
C ALA A 68 9.02 16.17 -14.53
N LEU A 69 9.00 15.01 -13.88
CA LEU A 69 10.03 14.57 -12.93
C LEU A 69 11.30 14.02 -13.62
N GLY A 70 11.40 14.11 -14.95
CA GLY A 70 12.57 13.70 -15.72
C GLY A 70 12.63 12.20 -16.02
N GLN A 71 11.56 11.46 -15.77
CA GLN A 71 11.48 10.04 -16.08
C GLN A 71 11.01 9.84 -17.52
N ASN A 72 11.94 9.98 -18.47
CA ASN A 72 11.72 9.51 -19.84
C ASN A 72 11.79 7.99 -19.87
N GLN A 73 10.80 7.41 -20.54
CA GLN A 73 10.62 5.99 -20.78
C GLN A 73 11.79 5.39 -21.56
N VAL A 74 12.70 4.72 -20.85
CA VAL A 74 13.52 3.61 -21.36
C VAL A 74 13.85 2.70 -20.17
N GLY A 75 13.18 1.55 -20.11
CA GLY A 75 13.49 0.45 -19.19
C GLY A 75 13.04 0.66 -17.73
N MET A 76 12.18 -0.22 -17.23
CA MET A 76 12.29 -0.59 -15.82
C MET A 76 13.64 -1.30 -15.63
N GLY A 77 14.70 -0.51 -15.43
CA GLY A 77 15.82 -0.96 -14.62
C GLY A 77 15.33 -1.00 -13.18
N GLU A 78 15.02 -2.20 -12.70
CA GLU A 78 14.97 -2.59 -11.29
C GLU A 78 14.25 -1.62 -10.34
N ALA A 79 13.03 -2.01 -9.92
CA ALA A 79 12.43 -1.54 -8.67
C ALA A 79 13.50 -1.50 -7.58
N ALA A 80 13.96 -0.30 -7.21
CA ALA A 80 15.09 -0.08 -6.31
C ALA A 80 16.15 -1.18 -6.41
N MET A 81 16.98 -1.15 -7.47
CA MET A 81 18.18 -1.99 -7.64
C MET A 81 18.67 -2.48 -6.29
N ALA A 82 18.48 -3.78 -6.02
CA ALA A 82 19.12 -4.40 -4.87
C ALA A 82 20.60 -4.07 -5.00
N ALA A 83 21.20 -3.49 -3.95
CA ALA A 83 22.63 -3.25 -3.94
C ALA A 83 23.33 -4.56 -4.41
N PRO A 84 24.31 -4.50 -5.33
CA PRO A 84 25.00 -5.71 -5.77
C PRO A 84 25.50 -6.50 -4.54
N GLY A 85 24.94 -7.70 -4.33
CA GLY A 85 25.28 -8.54 -3.17
C GLY A 85 24.39 -8.39 -1.93
N ALA A 86 23.34 -7.58 -1.95
CA ALA A 86 22.31 -7.55 -0.90
C ALA A 86 21.16 -8.50 -1.24
N ALA A 87 20.78 -9.35 -0.28
CA ALA A 87 19.58 -10.16 -0.40
C ALA A 87 18.33 -9.27 -0.42
N PRO A 88 17.35 -9.47 -1.32
CA PRO A 88 16.02 -8.91 -1.14
C PRO A 88 15.41 -9.44 0.16
N HIS A 89 15.43 -8.63 1.22
CA HIS A 89 14.70 -8.88 2.46
C HIS A 89 13.22 -8.56 2.29
N TYR A 90 12.53 -9.25 1.37
CA TYR A 90 11.08 -9.27 1.32
C TYR A 90 10.58 -10.60 0.77
N PHE A 91 9.53 -11.14 1.39
CA PHE A 91 8.77 -12.25 0.82
C PHE A 91 8.18 -11.79 -0.53
N SER A 92 8.93 -12.07 -1.60
CA SER A 92 8.50 -12.43 -2.96
C SER A 92 7.48 -11.57 -3.70
N HIS A 93 7.96 -11.04 -4.84
CA HIS A 93 7.34 -10.17 -5.86
C HIS A 93 7.15 -8.67 -5.54
N PRO A 94 7.61 -7.77 -6.44
CA PRO A 94 7.29 -6.34 -6.41
C PRO A 94 5.82 -6.01 -6.69
N ASN A 95 4.96 -6.96 -7.07
CA ASN A 95 3.62 -6.64 -7.58
C ASN A 95 2.62 -6.09 -6.55
N TYR A 96 3.02 -6.01 -5.27
CA TYR A 96 2.16 -5.62 -4.15
C TYR A 96 2.80 -4.59 -3.21
N ALA A 97 4.00 -4.09 -3.52
CA ALA A 97 4.74 -3.18 -2.65
C ALA A 97 4.39 -1.70 -2.93
N ASN A 98 3.25 -1.24 -2.42
CA ASN A 98 2.93 0.20 -2.47
C ASN A 98 3.31 0.91 -1.17
N SER A 99 3.65 0.19 -0.09
CA SER A 99 4.15 0.83 1.11
C SER A 99 5.43 1.61 0.83
N PRO A 100 5.72 2.67 1.60
CA PRO A 100 6.95 3.44 1.44
C PRO A 100 8.15 2.51 1.37
N LEU A 101 8.86 2.56 0.25
CA LEU A 101 10.09 1.80 0.06
C LEU A 101 11.29 2.60 0.58
N PRO A 102 12.29 1.93 1.17
CA PRO A 102 13.54 2.60 1.49
C PRO A 102 14.20 3.04 0.18
N VAL A 103 14.66 4.28 0.15
CA VAL A 103 15.45 4.81 -0.96
C VAL A 103 16.92 4.63 -0.60
N LEU A 104 17.69 4.09 -1.55
CA LEU A 104 19.14 4.05 -1.45
C LEU A 104 19.67 5.47 -1.67
N SER A 105 20.29 6.04 -0.65
CA SER A 105 21.00 7.31 -0.74
C SER A 105 22.48 7.08 -0.47
N GLY A 106 23.30 7.13 -1.52
CA GLY A 106 24.76 7.12 -1.43
C GLY A 106 25.34 8.53 -1.41
N ALA A 107 26.62 8.67 -1.07
CA ALA A 107 27.35 9.89 -1.36
C ALA A 107 27.63 9.96 -2.87
N VAL A 108 27.33 11.10 -3.50
CA VAL A 108 27.75 11.34 -4.89
C VAL A 108 29.24 11.69 -4.89
N ILE A 109 30.04 10.83 -5.50
CA ILE A 109 31.49 10.98 -5.62
C ILE A 109 31.89 11.13 -7.08
N ALA A 110 32.98 11.86 -7.33
CA ALA A 110 33.61 11.90 -8.64
C ALA A 110 34.66 10.78 -8.74
N VAL A 111 34.52 9.90 -9.74
CA VAL A 111 35.50 8.85 -10.04
C VAL A 111 36.14 9.18 -11.38
N GLY A 112 37.46 9.40 -11.39
CA GLY A 112 38.20 9.79 -12.58
C GLY A 112 39.32 10.77 -12.28
N ASN A 113 39.82 11.40 -13.34
CA ASN A 113 40.89 12.37 -13.24
C ASN A 113 40.35 13.77 -12.89
N PRO A 114 41.17 14.66 -12.28
CA PRO A 114 40.77 16.04 -12.04
C PRO A 114 40.34 16.76 -13.32
N LEU A 115 39.16 17.37 -13.27
CA LEU A 115 38.58 18.17 -14.36
C LEU A 115 39.16 19.59 -14.37
N VAL A 116 40.26 19.76 -15.09
CA VAL A 116 40.98 21.03 -15.18
C VAL A 116 41.31 21.38 -16.63
N GLU A 117 41.69 22.64 -16.87
CA GLU A 117 42.33 23.04 -18.13
C GLU A 117 43.65 22.24 -18.31
N ARG A 118 43.85 21.70 -19.51
CA ARG A 118 45.03 20.92 -19.89
C ARG A 118 45.75 21.57 -21.08
N ALA A 119 46.95 21.09 -21.41
CA ALA A 119 47.76 21.64 -22.49
C ALA A 119 47.09 21.60 -23.88
N TYR A 120 46.15 20.66 -24.09
CA TYR A 120 45.40 20.46 -25.32
C TYR A 120 43.91 20.34 -24.98
N ALA A 121 43.03 21.08 -25.64
CA ALA A 121 41.58 20.99 -25.43
C ALA A 121 40.95 19.69 -25.98
N THR A 122 41.67 19.01 -26.88
CA THR A 122 41.35 17.69 -27.44
C THR A 122 42.61 17.05 -27.99
N ASP A 123 42.63 15.72 -28.13
CA ASP A 123 43.73 15.00 -28.75
C ASP A 123 44.11 15.56 -30.14
N PHE A 124 45.42 15.69 -30.38
CA PHE A 124 45.95 16.41 -31.55
C PHE A 124 46.18 15.46 -32.73
N ASN A 125 45.41 15.61 -33.81
CA ASN A 125 45.78 15.02 -35.11
C ASN A 125 45.46 15.96 -36.28
N ALA A 126 46.51 16.52 -36.90
CA ALA A 126 46.41 17.36 -38.09
C ALA A 126 46.33 16.55 -39.42
N ALA A 127 46.47 15.22 -39.38
CA ALA A 127 46.61 14.38 -40.59
C ALA A 127 45.37 13.54 -40.95
N SER A 128 44.43 13.30 -40.02
CA SER A 128 43.08 12.76 -40.31
C SER A 128 42.29 12.65 -38.99
N PRO A 129 40.97 12.92 -38.95
CA PRO A 129 40.15 12.85 -37.73
C PRO A 129 39.83 11.39 -37.38
N VAL A 130 40.85 10.56 -37.16
CA VAL A 130 40.64 9.19 -36.66
C VAL A 130 40.37 9.28 -35.16
N PRO A 131 39.24 8.75 -34.67
CA PRO A 131 38.91 8.78 -33.25
C PRO A 131 39.96 8.06 -32.39
N VAL A 132 40.03 8.46 -31.12
CA VAL A 132 40.85 7.81 -30.10
C VAL A 132 39.93 7.08 -29.12
N LEU A 133 40.36 5.94 -28.60
CA LEU A 133 39.77 5.32 -27.42
C LEU A 133 40.73 5.55 -26.25
N VAL A 134 40.22 6.07 -25.15
CA VAL A 134 41.00 6.31 -23.93
C VAL A 134 40.36 5.57 -22.77
N VAL A 135 41.17 4.77 -22.08
CA VAL A 135 40.76 4.01 -20.90
C VAL A 135 41.49 4.55 -19.68
N LEU A 136 40.77 4.81 -18.59
CA LEU A 136 41.32 5.32 -17.34
C LEU A 136 41.42 4.16 -16.33
N PRO A 137 42.53 3.40 -16.29
CA PRO A 137 42.63 2.19 -15.47
C PRO A 137 42.60 2.46 -13.97
N ASP A 138 42.98 3.66 -13.54
CA ASP A 138 42.99 4.07 -12.13
C ASP A 138 41.61 4.62 -11.68
N ALA A 139 40.70 4.87 -12.62
CA ALA A 139 39.34 5.35 -12.35
C ALA A 139 38.41 4.17 -12.04
N VAL A 140 38.73 3.45 -10.97
CA VAL A 140 37.99 2.26 -10.52
C VAL A 140 36.71 2.70 -9.80
N LEU A 141 35.57 2.27 -10.34
CA LEU A 141 34.24 2.51 -9.80
C LEU A 141 34.00 1.61 -8.56
N PRO A 142 33.31 2.12 -7.52
CA PRO A 142 32.74 1.28 -6.46
C PRO A 142 31.48 0.57 -6.96
N ASP A 143 30.91 -0.31 -6.13
CA ASP A 143 29.52 -0.74 -6.32
C ASP A 143 28.60 0.49 -6.22
N GLY A 144 27.77 0.75 -7.23
CA GLY A 144 27.01 2.00 -7.27
C GLY A 144 26.23 2.26 -8.56
N LEU A 145 25.80 3.51 -8.73
CA LEU A 145 25.11 4.00 -9.93
C LEU A 145 25.89 5.16 -10.57
N VAL A 146 26.28 5.04 -11.84
CA VAL A 146 26.84 6.16 -12.60
C VAL A 146 25.68 7.03 -13.11
N GLN A 147 25.68 8.32 -12.75
CA GLN A 147 24.59 9.25 -13.08
C GLN A 147 24.96 10.22 -14.21
N SER A 148 26.25 10.52 -14.36
CA SER A 148 26.73 11.41 -15.43
C SER A 148 28.21 11.20 -15.70
N PHE A 149 28.65 11.57 -16.91
CA PHE A 149 30.06 11.75 -17.24
C PHE A 149 30.39 13.23 -17.30
N GLU A 150 31.62 13.59 -16.98
CA GLU A 150 32.03 14.98 -16.83
C GLU A 150 33.38 15.24 -17.50
N ILE A 151 33.48 16.41 -18.14
CA ILE A 151 34.72 16.90 -18.74
C ILE A 151 34.96 18.35 -18.34
N PHE A 152 36.20 18.81 -18.46
CA PHE A 152 36.47 20.25 -18.49
C PHE A 152 36.27 20.78 -19.91
N ASN A 153 35.21 21.55 -20.16
CA ASN A 153 34.93 22.17 -21.45
C ASN A 153 35.86 23.36 -21.66
N GLN A 154 36.97 23.11 -22.35
CA GLN A 154 38.06 24.06 -22.49
C GLN A 154 37.84 24.99 -23.70
N THR A 155 37.72 26.29 -23.43
CA THR A 155 37.58 27.34 -24.45
C THR A 155 38.89 27.70 -25.14
N ASN A 156 40.01 27.57 -24.42
CA ASN A 156 41.35 27.81 -24.95
C ASN A 156 41.86 26.55 -25.67
N PRO A 157 42.04 26.55 -27.01
CA PRO A 157 42.48 25.35 -27.72
C PRO A 157 43.83 24.79 -27.24
N GLY A 158 44.68 25.63 -26.63
CA GLY A 158 46.03 25.26 -26.27
C GLY A 158 46.80 24.83 -27.52
N GLY A 159 47.33 23.60 -27.51
CA GLY A 159 47.96 22.99 -28.67
C GLY A 159 47.01 22.34 -29.69
N SER A 160 45.70 22.30 -29.44
CA SER A 160 44.70 21.65 -30.30
C SER A 160 44.24 22.55 -31.47
N PRO A 161 43.68 21.97 -32.55
CA PRO A 161 43.14 22.75 -33.68
C PRO A 161 41.95 23.66 -33.33
N GLY A 162 41.24 23.36 -32.24
CA GLY A 162 40.06 24.08 -31.77
C GLY A 162 39.76 23.80 -30.29
N PRO A 163 38.76 24.48 -29.70
CA PRO A 163 38.31 24.24 -28.33
C PRO A 163 37.63 22.87 -28.18
N SER A 164 37.29 22.49 -26.95
CA SER A 164 36.53 21.26 -26.67
C SER A 164 35.14 21.29 -27.34
N ALA A 165 34.48 22.45 -27.33
CA ALA A 165 33.14 22.64 -27.89
C ALA A 165 33.03 22.25 -29.38
N GLY A 166 31.95 21.55 -29.72
CA GLY A 166 31.63 21.08 -31.07
C GLY A 166 32.28 19.75 -31.46
N ASN A 167 33.13 19.17 -30.61
CA ASN A 167 33.60 17.80 -30.79
C ASN A 167 32.59 16.78 -30.27
N LEU A 168 32.74 15.55 -30.75
CA LEU A 168 31.85 14.43 -30.46
C LEU A 168 32.63 13.34 -29.72
N PHE A 169 32.01 12.75 -28.69
CA PHE A 169 32.57 11.60 -27.99
C PHE A 169 31.48 10.69 -27.42
N HIS A 170 31.84 9.43 -27.20
CA HIS A 170 31.08 8.46 -26.43
C HIS A 170 31.77 8.25 -25.09
N ALA A 171 31.00 8.01 -24.03
CA ALA A 171 31.46 7.57 -22.73
C ALA A 171 31.10 6.09 -22.51
N TYR A 172 32.00 5.36 -21.84
CA TYR A 172 31.85 3.93 -21.61
C TYR A 172 32.12 3.56 -20.16
N ILE A 173 31.47 2.46 -19.76
CA ILE A 173 31.82 1.69 -18.58
C ILE A 173 32.36 0.35 -19.05
N LEU A 174 33.54 -0.02 -18.58
CA LEU A 174 34.27 -1.21 -18.98
C LEU A 174 34.49 -2.11 -17.76
N ARG A 175 34.15 -3.39 -17.91
CA ARG A 175 34.35 -4.41 -16.87
C ARG A 175 35.55 -5.29 -17.20
N PRO A 176 36.59 -5.36 -16.34
CA PRO A 176 37.69 -6.28 -16.54
C PRO A 176 37.21 -7.74 -16.57
N THR A 177 37.59 -8.52 -17.59
CA THR A 177 37.17 -9.93 -17.71
C THR A 177 38.03 -10.91 -16.88
N GLY A 178 39.09 -10.40 -16.24
CA GLY A 178 40.15 -11.20 -15.62
C GLY A 178 41.27 -11.61 -16.58
N ILE A 179 41.09 -11.41 -17.89
CA ILE A 179 42.16 -11.49 -18.89
C ILE A 179 42.83 -10.12 -19.01
N ALA A 180 44.17 -10.10 -19.01
CA ALA A 180 44.91 -8.84 -19.07
C ALA A 180 44.56 -8.03 -20.33
N ASN A 181 44.23 -6.75 -20.14
CA ASN A 181 43.85 -5.79 -21.19
C ASN A 181 42.56 -6.13 -21.96
N GLU A 182 41.76 -7.09 -21.49
CA GLU A 182 40.43 -7.37 -22.04
C GLU A 182 39.34 -6.84 -21.12
N TYR A 183 38.35 -6.18 -21.72
CA TYR A 183 37.21 -5.60 -21.01
C TYR A 183 35.92 -5.94 -21.73
N TYR A 184 34.86 -6.20 -20.95
CA TYR A 184 33.49 -6.25 -21.42
C TYR A 184 32.88 -4.85 -21.38
N VAL A 185 32.25 -4.41 -22.46
CA VAL A 185 31.60 -3.09 -22.55
C VAL A 185 30.23 -3.16 -21.87
N VAL A 186 30.14 -2.67 -20.63
CA VAL A 186 28.92 -2.67 -19.83
C VAL A 186 27.94 -1.61 -20.33
N PHE A 187 28.46 -0.46 -20.76
CA PHE A 187 27.65 0.67 -21.20
C PHE A 187 28.36 1.48 -22.27
N ASP A 188 27.57 1.99 -23.23
CA ASP A 188 27.94 3.01 -24.22
C ASP A 188 26.88 4.12 -24.15
N SER A 189 27.30 5.36 -23.92
CA SER A 189 26.40 6.51 -23.86
C SER A 189 25.75 6.88 -25.20
N GLY A 190 26.26 6.33 -26.31
CA GLY A 190 26.05 6.92 -27.63
C GLY A 190 26.83 8.24 -27.76
N GLU A 191 26.60 8.95 -28.87
CA GLU A 191 27.37 10.13 -29.23
C GLU A 191 26.90 11.38 -28.47
N PHE A 192 27.76 11.95 -27.64
CA PHE A 192 27.60 13.26 -27.03
C PHE A 192 28.27 14.35 -27.86
N THR A 193 27.62 15.51 -27.94
CA THR A 193 28.22 16.75 -28.48
C THR A 193 28.65 17.66 -27.35
N VAL A 194 29.92 18.07 -27.32
CA VAL A 194 30.40 19.04 -26.33
C VAL A 194 29.77 20.41 -26.62
N PRO A 195 28.97 20.97 -25.70
CA PRO A 195 28.27 22.23 -25.94
C PRO A 195 29.24 23.43 -25.95
N PRO A 196 28.85 24.57 -26.53
CA PRO A 196 29.59 25.82 -26.35
C PRO A 196 29.67 26.19 -24.86
N SER A 197 30.86 26.54 -24.38
CA SER A 197 31.00 26.98 -22.98
C SER A 197 30.46 28.40 -22.78
N SER A 198 29.76 28.59 -21.66
CA SER A 198 29.26 29.90 -21.21
C SER A 198 30.36 30.74 -20.52
N ASN A 199 31.43 30.08 -20.06
CA ASN A 199 32.55 30.70 -19.36
C ASN A 199 33.78 30.84 -20.27
N PRO A 200 34.30 32.06 -20.50
CA PRO A 200 35.51 32.27 -21.30
C PRO A 200 36.76 31.55 -20.78
N ALA A 201 36.79 31.17 -19.50
CA ALA A 201 37.89 30.40 -18.88
C ALA A 201 37.70 28.87 -18.95
N GLY A 202 36.60 28.40 -19.54
CA GLY A 202 36.17 27.00 -19.50
C GLY A 202 35.36 26.67 -18.24
N GLU A 203 34.67 25.52 -18.28
CA GLU A 203 33.82 25.06 -17.18
C GLU A 203 33.72 23.54 -17.13
N VAL A 204 33.41 22.98 -15.97
CA VAL A 204 33.01 21.57 -15.90
C VAL A 204 31.64 21.43 -16.56
N THR A 205 31.55 20.52 -17.53
CA THR A 205 30.29 20.18 -18.21
C THR A 205 29.94 18.75 -17.89
N SER A 206 28.72 18.55 -17.40
CA SER A 206 28.16 17.24 -17.05
C SER A 206 27.22 16.76 -18.15
N PHE A 207 27.33 15.48 -18.49
CA PHE A 207 26.53 14.77 -19.48
C PHE A 207 25.73 13.69 -18.74
N PRO A 208 24.46 13.97 -18.40
CA PRO A 208 23.63 13.04 -17.64
C PRO A 208 23.33 11.78 -18.46
N VAL A 209 23.31 10.64 -17.78
CA VAL A 209 22.89 9.33 -18.31
C VAL A 209 21.80 8.76 -17.40
N PRO A 210 21.00 7.78 -17.84
CA PRO A 210 20.20 6.98 -16.92
C PRO A 210 21.09 6.38 -15.83
N ASP A 211 20.55 6.11 -14.64
CA ASP A 211 21.32 5.50 -13.56
C ASP A 211 21.84 4.12 -14.02
N ILE A 212 23.16 4.01 -14.23
CA ILE A 212 23.78 2.77 -14.70
C ILE A 212 24.42 2.01 -13.54
N ALA A 213 23.94 0.79 -13.31
CA ALA A 213 24.48 -0.14 -12.33
C ALA A 213 25.93 -0.52 -12.63
N VAL A 214 26.80 -0.33 -11.64
CA VAL A 214 28.22 -0.68 -11.73
C VAL A 214 28.68 -1.51 -10.55
N LEU A 215 29.65 -2.37 -10.83
CA LEU A 215 30.30 -3.25 -9.87
C LEU A 215 31.66 -2.68 -9.49
N SER A 216 32.06 -2.90 -8.24
CA SER A 216 33.39 -2.59 -7.75
C SER A 216 34.45 -3.23 -8.66
N GLY A 217 35.28 -2.42 -9.28
CA GLY A 217 36.29 -2.87 -10.25
C GLY A 217 36.00 -2.50 -11.70
N ASP A 218 34.78 -2.08 -12.03
CA ASP A 218 34.47 -1.46 -13.31
C ASP A 218 35.26 -0.14 -13.47
N ILE A 219 35.57 0.26 -14.71
CA ILE A 219 36.35 1.47 -15.01
C ILE A 219 35.67 2.30 -16.09
N ILE A 220 36.05 3.58 -16.18
CA ILE A 220 35.51 4.50 -17.19
C ILE A 220 36.46 4.66 -18.39
N ALA A 221 35.85 4.91 -19.55
CA ALA A 221 36.56 5.17 -20.80
C ALA A 221 35.76 6.13 -21.68
N TYR A 222 36.41 6.70 -22.70
CA TYR A 222 35.72 7.48 -23.72
C TYR A 222 36.31 7.24 -25.12
N TYR A 223 35.48 7.36 -26.15
CA TYR A 223 35.88 7.28 -27.56
C TYR A 223 35.52 8.57 -28.28
N GLY A 224 36.46 9.20 -28.97
CA GLY A 224 36.21 10.43 -29.74
C GLY A 224 37.10 11.60 -29.33
N ALA A 225 36.56 12.81 -29.38
CA ALA A 225 37.30 14.07 -29.24
C ALA A 225 36.60 15.06 -28.29
N GLY A 226 37.29 16.13 -27.92
CA GLY A 226 36.75 17.19 -27.06
C GLY A 226 37.11 17.09 -25.58
N VAL A 227 37.82 16.03 -25.17
CA VAL A 227 38.30 15.86 -23.80
C VAL A 227 39.72 16.43 -23.67
N PRO A 228 39.97 17.40 -22.78
CA PRO A 228 41.31 17.98 -22.63
C PRO A 228 42.34 16.97 -22.14
N VAL A 229 43.59 17.13 -22.59
CA VAL A 229 44.68 16.18 -22.34
C VAL A 229 46.02 16.87 -22.07
N ASP A 230 46.77 16.31 -21.11
CA ASP A 230 48.18 16.59 -20.90
C ASP A 230 49.05 15.42 -21.42
N ILE A 231 50.08 15.76 -22.19
CA ILE A 231 51.11 14.83 -22.67
C ILE A 231 52.37 14.94 -21.78
N THR A 232 52.26 14.48 -20.54
CA THR A 232 53.38 14.52 -19.58
C THR A 232 54.02 13.15 -19.38
N ALA A 233 55.21 13.08 -18.80
CA ALA A 233 55.93 11.82 -18.59
C ALA A 233 55.35 10.93 -17.46
N THR A 234 54.23 11.32 -16.84
CA THR A 234 53.70 10.70 -15.61
C THR A 234 52.22 10.27 -15.67
N GLY A 235 51.52 10.48 -16.79
CA GLY A 235 50.13 10.07 -16.94
C GLY A 235 49.94 8.55 -17.07
N THR A 236 48.85 8.03 -16.51
CA THR A 236 48.54 6.59 -16.45
C THR A 236 47.39 6.17 -17.38
N ASP A 237 46.72 7.13 -18.04
CA ASP A 237 45.61 6.84 -18.95
C ASP A 237 46.12 6.12 -20.21
N ILE A 238 45.39 5.12 -20.66
CA ILE A 238 45.76 4.28 -21.78
C ILE A 238 45.09 4.81 -23.04
N LEU A 239 45.91 5.37 -23.94
CA LEU A 239 45.46 5.76 -25.28
C LEU A 239 45.56 4.58 -26.25
N SER A 240 44.47 4.28 -26.93
CA SER A 240 44.44 3.42 -28.11
C SER A 240 44.28 4.24 -29.39
N PHE A 241 45.24 4.11 -30.30
CA PHE A 241 45.26 4.84 -31.57
C PHE A 241 46.05 4.11 -32.67
N PRO A 242 45.51 3.99 -33.90
CA PRO A 242 44.18 4.41 -34.33
C PRO A 242 43.07 3.50 -33.77
N ALA A 243 41.92 4.08 -33.38
CA ALA A 243 40.71 3.34 -33.04
C ALA A 243 39.68 3.58 -34.16
N PRO A 244 39.57 2.69 -35.17
CA PRO A 244 38.80 2.95 -36.38
C PRO A 244 37.28 2.82 -36.20
N ALA A 245 36.84 2.18 -35.11
CA ALA A 245 35.43 2.01 -34.77
C ALA A 245 35.25 2.16 -33.26
N ALA A 246 34.07 2.66 -32.86
CA ALA A 246 33.65 2.73 -31.47
C ALA A 246 33.47 1.30 -30.90
N PRO A 247 33.84 1.05 -29.63
CA PRO A 247 33.41 -0.13 -28.91
C PRO A 247 31.88 -0.29 -28.96
N VAL A 248 31.40 -1.52 -29.11
CA VAL A 248 29.97 -1.83 -29.13
C VAL A 248 29.57 -2.34 -27.74
N ALA A 249 28.45 -1.85 -27.21
CA ALA A 249 27.88 -2.37 -25.96
C ALA A 249 27.69 -3.89 -26.01
N ASP A 250 27.78 -4.55 -24.86
CA ASP A 250 27.64 -6.00 -24.68
C ASP A 250 28.69 -6.86 -25.43
N THR A 251 29.83 -6.28 -25.79
CA THR A 251 30.93 -7.00 -26.44
C THR A 251 32.23 -6.91 -25.66
N ASN A 252 33.17 -7.81 -25.93
CA ASN A 252 34.54 -7.71 -25.40
C ASN A 252 35.41 -6.86 -26.32
N ILE A 253 36.25 -6.02 -25.72
CA ILE A 253 37.35 -5.32 -26.38
C ILE A 253 38.69 -5.74 -25.77
N THR A 254 39.74 -5.75 -26.58
CA THR A 254 41.11 -6.06 -26.12
C THR A 254 42.07 -4.94 -26.51
N LEU A 255 42.60 -4.24 -25.50
CA LEU A 255 43.64 -3.22 -25.73
C LEU A 255 44.97 -3.88 -26.09
N GLY A 256 45.65 -3.33 -27.09
CA GLY A 256 46.88 -3.87 -27.67
C GLY A 256 46.65 -4.86 -28.80
N GLY A 257 45.38 -5.13 -29.14
CA GLY A 257 44.98 -5.91 -30.31
C GLY A 257 45.06 -5.14 -31.63
N THR A 258 44.54 -5.75 -32.70
CA THR A 258 44.50 -5.11 -34.04
C THR A 258 43.53 -3.94 -34.10
N ASP A 259 42.43 -4.02 -33.35
CA ASP A 259 41.32 -3.08 -33.45
C ASP A 259 41.50 -1.90 -32.48
N PHE A 260 42.19 -2.13 -31.36
CA PHE A 260 42.51 -1.12 -30.34
C PHE A 260 44.00 -1.17 -29.93
N PRO A 261 44.93 -0.78 -30.82
CA PRO A 261 46.36 -0.80 -30.53
C PRO A 261 46.74 0.27 -29.48
N VAL A 262 47.47 -0.14 -28.43
CA VAL A 262 47.95 0.78 -27.39
C VAL A 262 49.07 1.67 -27.93
N TYR A 263 48.88 2.98 -27.80
CA TYR A 263 49.88 3.98 -28.14
C TYR A 263 50.75 4.29 -26.90
N PRO A 264 52.07 4.03 -26.94
CA PRO A 264 52.93 4.08 -25.76
C PRO A 264 53.32 5.52 -25.39
N GLN A 265 52.34 6.29 -24.89
CA GLN A 265 52.55 7.63 -24.36
C GLN A 265 51.79 7.80 -23.04
N ALA A 266 52.45 8.40 -22.07
CA ALA A 266 51.84 8.78 -20.80
C ALA A 266 50.91 9.99 -21.03
N ARG A 267 49.65 9.85 -20.63
CA ARG A 267 48.60 10.87 -20.82
C ARG A 267 47.71 11.00 -19.59
N THR A 268 47.17 12.19 -19.41
CA THR A 268 46.16 12.47 -18.38
C THR A 268 45.06 13.31 -19.00
N TYR A 269 43.85 12.75 -19.05
CA TYR A 269 42.66 13.35 -19.63
C TYR A 269 41.77 13.94 -18.52
N SER A 270 41.14 15.08 -18.78
CA SER A 270 40.15 15.69 -17.88
C SER A 270 38.78 15.04 -18.08
N PHE A 271 38.64 13.81 -17.56
CA PHE A 271 37.44 12.98 -17.66
C PHE A 271 37.13 12.32 -16.31
N SER A 272 35.87 12.40 -15.89
CA SER A 272 35.36 11.72 -14.69
C SER A 272 33.92 11.27 -14.88
N ALA A 273 33.44 10.45 -13.95
CA ALA A 273 32.04 10.12 -13.79
C ALA A 273 31.55 10.55 -12.40
N SER A 274 30.30 10.99 -12.33
CA SER A 274 29.57 11.20 -11.09
C SER A 274 28.88 9.90 -10.71
N VAL A 275 29.20 9.37 -9.53
CA VAL A 275 28.79 8.04 -9.08
C VAL A 275 28.10 8.15 -7.73
N LEU A 276 26.89 7.59 -7.63
CA LEU A 276 26.24 7.30 -6.37
C LEU A 276 26.90 6.06 -5.76
N ASP A 277 27.75 6.24 -4.75
CA ASP A 277 28.48 5.15 -4.09
C ASP A 277 27.55 4.34 -3.15
N LEU A 278 27.39 3.05 -3.45
CA LEU A 278 26.57 2.09 -2.70
C LEU A 278 27.39 1.01 -1.99
N SER A 279 28.72 1.10 -1.97
CA SER A 279 29.65 0.07 -1.46
C SER A 279 29.69 -0.11 0.08
N GLY A 280 28.66 0.36 0.80
CA GLY A 280 28.39 0.01 2.20
C GLY A 280 29.09 0.86 3.26
N ALA A 281 30.00 1.77 2.89
CA ALA A 281 30.56 2.77 3.83
C ALA A 281 29.80 4.11 3.81
N ASN A 282 29.09 4.41 2.72
CA ASN A 282 28.35 5.65 2.49
C ASN A 282 26.88 5.43 2.12
N THR A 283 26.41 4.17 2.12
CA THR A 283 25.02 3.83 1.82
C THR A 283 24.14 4.17 3.02
N VAL A 284 23.35 5.24 2.89
CA VAL A 284 22.29 5.60 3.83
C VAL A 284 20.97 5.15 3.22
N TYR A 285 20.31 4.20 3.87
CA TYR A 285 18.92 3.90 3.57
C TYR A 285 18.07 5.03 4.15
N ALA A 286 17.37 5.77 3.30
CA ALA A 286 16.53 6.90 3.69
C ALA A 286 15.07 6.63 3.31
N GLY A 287 14.14 6.96 4.20
CA GLY A 287 12.72 6.67 3.98
C GLY A 287 12.37 5.19 4.15
N GLY A 288 11.20 4.82 3.64
CA GLY A 288 10.60 3.52 3.87
C GLY A 288 10.09 3.31 5.30
N ILE A 289 9.61 2.08 5.57
CA ILE A 289 9.20 1.65 6.90
C ILE A 289 10.30 0.76 7.50
N ARG A 290 11.07 1.28 8.46
CA ARG A 290 12.13 0.50 9.12
C ARG A 290 11.54 -0.56 10.05
N LYS A 291 11.84 -1.83 9.83
CA LYS A 291 11.30 -2.91 10.66
C LYS A 291 11.87 -2.87 12.09
N PHE A 292 11.05 -3.27 13.07
CA PHE A 292 11.45 -3.57 14.45
C PHE A 292 12.03 -2.39 15.26
N VAL A 293 11.72 -1.15 14.85
CA VAL A 293 12.07 0.07 15.61
C VAL A 293 11.05 0.38 16.71
N ASP A 294 9.81 -0.10 16.56
CA ASP A 294 8.71 0.14 17.48
C ASP A 294 8.40 -1.09 18.35
N GLY A 295 8.06 -0.84 19.61
CA GLY A 295 7.67 -1.89 20.55
C GLY A 295 6.27 -2.45 20.28
N LEU A 296 6.05 -3.72 20.61
CA LEU A 296 4.74 -4.36 20.54
C LEU A 296 3.75 -3.71 21.50
N ALA A 297 2.61 -3.25 20.98
CA ALA A 297 1.48 -2.79 21.78
C ALA A 297 0.96 -3.89 22.72
N GLY A 298 0.97 -3.62 24.03
CA GLY A 298 0.49 -4.51 25.09
C GLY A 298 -0.98 -4.28 25.43
N LEU A 299 -1.45 -4.89 26.53
CA LEU A 299 -2.82 -4.73 27.03
C LEU A 299 -2.96 -3.52 27.96
N GLY A 300 -3.91 -2.64 27.66
CA GLY A 300 -4.23 -1.43 28.42
C GLY A 300 -3.11 -0.39 28.44
N ALA A 301 -3.40 0.79 29.00
CA ALA A 301 -2.47 1.92 28.99
C ALA A 301 -1.08 1.64 29.61
N ALA A 302 -0.97 0.69 30.54
CA ALA A 302 0.32 0.29 31.12
C ALA A 302 1.20 -0.51 30.14
N GLY A 303 0.60 -1.09 29.10
CA GLY A 303 1.27 -1.80 28.02
C GLY A 303 1.53 -0.95 26.79
N ALA A 304 1.43 0.38 26.88
CA ALA A 304 1.68 1.28 25.77
C ALA A 304 3.11 1.12 25.22
N ASN A 305 3.24 1.07 23.89
CA ASN A 305 4.54 1.10 23.22
C ASN A 305 5.11 2.53 23.12
N ASN A 306 6.23 2.70 22.44
CA ASN A 306 6.87 4.00 22.23
C ASN A 306 6.07 4.98 21.34
N LEU A 307 5.07 4.50 20.60
CA LEU A 307 4.11 5.32 19.85
C LEU A 307 2.88 5.71 20.69
N GLY A 308 2.74 5.14 21.89
CA GLY A 308 1.56 5.30 22.74
C GLY A 308 0.43 4.31 22.43
N GLN A 309 0.63 3.36 21.52
CA GLN A 309 -0.37 2.34 21.15
C GLN A 309 -0.48 1.25 22.22
N TYR A 310 -1.70 0.81 22.50
CA TYR A 310 -2.01 -0.38 23.29
C TYR A 310 -3.37 -0.95 22.90
N ILE A 311 -3.62 -2.21 23.22
CA ILE A 311 -4.94 -2.83 23.08
C ILE A 311 -5.80 -2.41 24.27
N SER A 312 -6.81 -1.58 24.03
CA SER A 312 -7.79 -1.17 25.03
C SER A 312 -8.57 -2.37 25.57
N VAL A 313 -8.89 -2.36 26.87
CA VAL A 313 -9.68 -3.41 27.52
C VAL A 313 -10.97 -2.83 28.07
N ALA A 314 -12.10 -3.34 27.61
CA ALA A 314 -13.41 -2.87 28.01
C ALA A 314 -13.70 -3.20 29.49
N VAL A 315 -14.41 -2.29 30.16
CA VAL A 315 -14.82 -2.41 31.56
C VAL A 315 -16.33 -2.66 31.65
N PRO A 316 -16.79 -3.77 32.25
CA PRO A 316 -18.21 -4.09 32.28
C PRO A 316 -18.99 -3.22 33.25
N ASP A 317 -20.14 -2.74 32.81
CA ASP A 317 -21.24 -2.37 33.69
C ASP A 317 -21.92 -3.66 34.18
N THR A 318 -21.96 -3.85 35.51
CA THR A 318 -22.57 -5.02 36.14
C THR A 318 -23.87 -4.71 36.88
N THR A 319 -24.33 -3.45 36.84
CA THR A 319 -25.46 -2.92 37.59
C THR A 319 -26.70 -2.72 36.69
N SER A 320 -26.53 -2.23 35.46
CA SER A 320 -27.64 -1.95 34.52
C SER A 320 -28.43 -3.21 34.14
N TYR A 321 -27.74 -4.33 33.96
CA TYR A 321 -28.34 -5.64 33.70
C TYR A 321 -27.76 -6.70 34.66
N PRO A 322 -28.32 -6.83 35.88
CA PRO A 322 -27.81 -7.75 36.88
C PRO A 322 -27.72 -9.19 36.36
N GLY A 323 -26.56 -9.82 36.57
CA GLY A 323 -26.29 -11.19 36.07
C GLY A 323 -25.65 -11.25 34.68
N SER A 324 -25.47 -10.13 34.00
CA SER A 324 -24.67 -9.99 32.78
C SER A 324 -23.63 -8.89 32.89
N ASP A 325 -22.69 -8.87 31.95
CA ASP A 325 -21.81 -7.73 31.69
C ASP A 325 -22.42 -6.87 30.58
N TYR A 326 -22.54 -5.58 30.80
CA TYR A 326 -23.08 -4.62 29.84
C TYR A 326 -22.00 -3.64 29.37
N TYR A 327 -22.02 -3.31 28.08
CA TYR A 327 -21.11 -2.36 27.46
C TYR A 327 -21.87 -1.45 26.49
N GLU A 328 -21.45 -0.19 26.43
CA GLU A 328 -21.81 0.73 25.34
C GLU A 328 -20.58 0.90 24.44
N ILE A 329 -20.66 0.40 23.21
CA ILE A 329 -19.57 0.41 22.24
C ILE A 329 -20.00 1.28 21.07
N ALA A 330 -19.12 2.15 20.57
CA ALA A 330 -19.33 2.92 19.37
C ALA A 330 -18.29 2.58 18.31
N VAL A 331 -18.66 2.70 17.04
CA VAL A 331 -17.71 2.88 15.95
C VAL A 331 -17.51 4.38 15.68
N ILE A 332 -16.25 4.80 15.54
CA ILE A 332 -15.84 6.18 15.25
C ILE A 332 -14.73 6.20 14.19
N GLU A 333 -14.53 7.36 13.57
CA GLU A 333 -13.33 7.64 12.75
C GLU A 333 -12.31 8.42 13.59
N PHE A 334 -11.03 8.01 13.56
CA PHE A 334 -9.94 8.61 14.32
C PHE A 334 -8.60 8.45 13.59
N THR A 335 -7.52 9.00 14.14
CA THR A 335 -6.17 8.80 13.63
C THR A 335 -5.26 8.20 14.69
N GLU A 336 -4.36 7.30 14.30
CA GLU A 336 -3.34 6.72 15.16
C GLU A 336 -2.05 6.49 14.36
N GLN A 337 -0.89 6.74 14.97
CA GLN A 337 0.39 6.46 14.34
C GLN A 337 0.73 4.97 14.44
N MET A 338 0.88 4.32 13.29
CA MET A 338 1.12 2.87 13.20
C MET A 338 2.61 2.49 13.16
N HIS A 339 3.48 3.47 12.89
CA HIS A 339 4.93 3.30 12.81
C HIS A 339 5.68 4.63 13.01
N SER A 340 6.89 4.60 13.56
CA SER A 340 7.75 5.78 13.76
C SER A 340 8.10 6.53 12.45
N ASP A 341 8.11 5.83 11.32
CA ASP A 341 8.41 6.42 9.99
C ASP A 341 7.16 6.85 9.20
N LEU A 342 5.96 6.67 9.77
CA LEU A 342 4.71 7.06 9.14
C LEU A 342 4.04 8.20 9.92
N PRO A 343 3.29 9.09 9.25
CA PRO A 343 2.35 9.97 9.94
C PRO A 343 1.21 9.16 10.57
N ALA A 344 0.34 9.84 11.33
CA ALA A 344 -0.86 9.20 11.87
C ALA A 344 -1.80 8.76 10.72
N THR A 345 -2.22 7.50 10.75
CA THR A 345 -3.08 6.87 9.76
C THR A 345 -4.55 7.03 10.18
N THR A 346 -5.45 7.28 9.23
CA THR A 346 -6.89 7.33 9.52
C THR A 346 -7.48 5.93 9.63
N HIS A 347 -8.34 5.73 10.63
CA HIS A 347 -8.99 4.46 10.95
C HIS A 347 -10.47 4.64 11.26
N ARG A 348 -11.26 3.57 11.04
CA ARG A 348 -12.57 3.39 11.69
C ARG A 348 -12.42 2.25 12.69
N GLY A 349 -12.85 2.43 13.93
CA GLY A 349 -12.65 1.42 14.97
C GLY A 349 -13.56 1.57 16.17
N TYR A 350 -13.52 0.57 17.04
CA TYR A 350 -14.43 0.47 18.18
C TYR A 350 -13.89 1.15 19.43
N ILE A 351 -14.75 1.87 20.13
CA ILE A 351 -14.44 2.49 21.42
C ILE A 351 -15.56 2.21 22.43
N GLN A 352 -15.22 2.01 23.70
CA GLN A 352 -16.22 1.98 24.76
C GLN A 352 -16.60 3.41 25.17
N LEU A 353 -17.90 3.70 25.17
CA LEU A 353 -18.45 4.98 25.62
C LEU A 353 -18.52 5.06 27.15
N SER A 354 -18.22 6.24 27.67
CA SER A 354 -18.35 6.57 29.09
C SER A 354 -19.83 6.69 29.46
N THR A 355 -20.22 6.04 30.55
CA THR A 355 -21.55 6.13 31.13
C THR A 355 -21.47 6.60 32.58
N ALA A 356 -22.62 6.82 33.23
CA ALA A 356 -22.64 7.14 34.67
C ALA A 356 -22.08 5.99 35.52
N GLU A 357 -22.30 4.74 35.10
CA GLU A 357 -21.84 3.53 35.81
C GLU A 357 -20.39 3.17 35.45
N VAL A 358 -19.96 3.45 34.21
CA VAL A 358 -18.59 3.23 33.73
C VAL A 358 -18.03 4.53 33.15
N PRO A 359 -17.61 5.49 34.00
CA PRO A 359 -17.17 6.80 33.53
C PRO A 359 -15.79 6.79 32.86
N GLY A 360 -14.93 5.81 33.15
CA GLY A 360 -13.56 5.77 32.61
C GLY A 360 -12.75 7.05 32.86
N ILE A 361 -11.88 7.41 31.93
CA ILE A 361 -11.10 8.67 31.96
C ILE A 361 -11.81 9.85 31.27
N GLN A 362 -12.99 9.62 30.67
CA GLN A 362 -13.82 10.62 29.99
C GLN A 362 -13.09 11.40 28.88
N VAL A 363 -12.54 10.69 27.89
CA VAL A 363 -11.89 11.34 26.73
C VAL A 363 -12.94 11.96 25.81
N PRO A 364 -12.94 13.28 25.56
CA PRO A 364 -13.84 13.87 24.57
C PRO A 364 -13.46 13.37 23.17
N LEU A 365 -14.41 12.74 22.48
CA LEU A 365 -14.17 12.15 21.17
C LEU A 365 -14.30 13.20 20.05
N ALA A 366 -13.38 13.15 19.08
CA ALA A 366 -13.34 14.07 17.95
C ALA A 366 -13.00 13.31 16.65
N ASN A 367 -13.55 13.78 15.54
CA ASN A 367 -13.21 13.31 14.20
C ASN A 367 -11.79 13.77 13.81
N PRO A 368 -11.19 13.19 12.75
CA PRO A 368 -9.86 13.60 12.27
C PRO A 368 -9.73 15.09 11.90
N ASP A 369 -10.84 15.75 11.53
CA ASP A 369 -10.88 17.19 11.25
C ASP A 369 -10.95 18.07 12.52
N GLY A 370 -10.99 17.46 13.71
CA GLY A 370 -11.09 18.11 15.01
C GLY A 370 -12.50 18.47 15.45
N SER A 371 -13.53 18.17 14.64
CA SER A 371 -14.93 18.36 15.03
C SER A 371 -15.35 17.39 16.15
N PRO A 372 -16.19 17.82 17.09
CA PRO A 372 -16.65 16.94 18.17
C PRO A 372 -17.54 15.81 17.63
N ILE A 373 -17.30 14.59 18.11
CA ILE A 373 -18.21 13.46 17.87
C ILE A 373 -19.37 13.58 18.86
N LEU A 374 -20.59 13.59 18.33
CA LEU A 374 -21.81 13.78 19.11
C LEU A 374 -22.61 12.48 19.24
N MET A 375 -23.22 12.31 20.40
CA MET A 375 -24.27 11.31 20.63
C MET A 375 -25.55 11.72 19.87
N PRO A 376 -26.49 10.78 19.64
CA PRO A 376 -27.75 11.08 18.93
C PRO A 376 -28.61 12.20 19.56
N ASP A 377 -28.44 12.48 20.86
CA ASP A 377 -29.11 13.59 21.55
C ASP A 377 -28.40 14.95 21.37
N GLY A 378 -27.33 14.99 20.57
CA GLY A 378 -26.49 16.16 20.30
C GLY A 378 -25.47 16.45 21.39
N SER A 379 -25.38 15.63 22.45
CA SER A 379 -24.35 15.79 23.48
C SER A 379 -22.99 15.28 23.01
N GLN A 380 -21.91 15.79 23.60
CA GLN A 380 -20.55 15.32 23.31
C GLN A 380 -20.39 13.85 23.72
N ALA A 381 -19.89 13.01 22.81
CA ALA A 381 -19.52 11.63 23.13
C ALA A 381 -18.18 11.60 23.89
N TYR A 382 -18.10 10.73 24.90
CA TYR A 382 -16.89 10.53 25.71
C TYR A 382 -16.48 9.06 25.71
N GLY A 383 -15.20 8.78 25.50
CA GLY A 383 -14.62 7.44 25.59
C GLY A 383 -14.19 7.09 27.02
N VAL A 384 -14.37 5.83 27.41
CA VAL A 384 -13.84 5.28 28.68
C VAL A 384 -12.31 5.35 28.70
N ASP A 385 -11.69 5.27 27.52
CA ASP A 385 -10.26 5.34 27.26
C ASP A 385 -10.02 6.09 25.94
N ASN A 386 -8.76 6.34 25.57
CA ASN A 386 -8.41 6.86 24.26
C ASN A 386 -8.78 5.87 23.14
N PRO A 387 -9.09 6.35 21.92
CA PRO A 387 -9.28 5.48 20.78
C PRO A 387 -7.95 4.86 20.34
N HIS A 388 -7.97 3.55 20.12
CA HIS A 388 -6.84 2.76 19.66
C HIS A 388 -7.28 1.76 18.60
N TYR A 389 -6.39 1.45 17.66
CA TYR A 389 -6.61 0.37 16.69
C TYR A 389 -6.88 -0.96 17.41
N LEU A 390 -7.69 -1.83 16.79
CA LEU A 390 -8.27 -3.04 17.41
C LEU A 390 -9.27 -2.80 18.56
N GLY A 391 -9.57 -1.54 18.87
CA GLY A 391 -10.67 -1.14 19.74
C GLY A 391 -10.72 -1.78 21.13
N ALA A 392 -11.90 -1.69 21.75
CA ALA A 392 -12.12 -2.10 23.14
C ALA A 392 -12.25 -3.63 23.30
N SER A 393 -11.16 -4.32 23.58
CA SER A 393 -11.15 -5.78 23.78
C SER A 393 -11.99 -6.20 24.98
N ILE A 394 -12.88 -7.18 24.80
CA ILE A 394 -13.76 -7.68 25.87
C ILE A 394 -13.19 -8.96 26.46
N VAL A 395 -13.04 -9.01 27.79
CA VAL A 395 -12.70 -10.23 28.54
C VAL A 395 -13.96 -10.74 29.24
N ALA A 396 -14.55 -11.79 28.69
CA ALA A 396 -15.78 -12.39 29.18
C ALA A 396 -15.52 -13.65 30.02
N GLN A 397 -16.45 -13.96 30.91
CA GLN A 397 -16.49 -15.24 31.63
C GLN A 397 -17.47 -16.19 30.96
N LYS A 398 -17.10 -17.46 30.85
CA LYS A 398 -17.99 -18.51 30.40
C LYS A 398 -19.28 -18.53 31.23
N ASP A 399 -20.41 -18.75 30.56
CA ASP A 399 -21.76 -18.81 31.14
C ASP A 399 -22.25 -17.50 31.79
N ARG A 400 -21.50 -16.39 31.66
CA ARG A 400 -21.95 -15.04 32.00
C ARG A 400 -22.30 -14.30 30.70
N PRO A 401 -23.57 -13.96 30.47
CA PRO A 401 -23.95 -13.27 29.24
C PRO A 401 -23.34 -11.87 29.15
N VAL A 402 -23.05 -11.46 27.92
CA VAL A 402 -22.64 -10.09 27.58
C VAL A 402 -23.76 -9.41 26.80
N ARG A 403 -24.05 -8.16 27.16
CA ARG A 403 -24.99 -7.27 26.47
C ARG A 403 -24.22 -6.08 25.92
N ILE A 404 -24.44 -5.73 24.66
CA ILE A 404 -23.81 -4.57 24.03
C ILE A 404 -24.89 -3.66 23.46
N LYS A 405 -24.82 -2.38 23.80
CA LYS A 405 -25.47 -1.32 23.04
C LYS A 405 -24.44 -0.74 22.08
N PHE A 406 -24.67 -0.93 20.79
CA PHE A 406 -23.75 -0.51 19.73
C PHE A 406 -24.24 0.78 19.10
N TYR A 407 -23.37 1.77 19.01
CA TYR A 407 -23.62 3.05 18.36
C TYR A 407 -22.78 3.19 17.08
N ASN A 408 -23.39 3.74 16.03
CA ASN A 408 -22.68 4.21 14.86
C ASN A 408 -22.54 5.73 14.93
N LEU A 409 -21.34 6.19 15.30
CA LEU A 409 -21.01 7.61 15.44
C LEU A 409 -20.02 8.07 14.36
N LEU A 410 -20.01 7.38 13.21
CA LEU A 410 -19.25 7.80 12.04
C LEU A 410 -19.80 9.13 11.50
N PRO A 411 -18.98 9.93 10.80
CA PRO A 411 -19.45 11.12 10.12
C PRO A 411 -20.59 10.82 9.13
N THR A 412 -21.39 11.84 8.82
CA THR A 412 -22.53 11.74 7.89
C THR A 412 -22.28 12.49 6.58
N GLY A 413 -22.99 12.11 5.52
CA GLY A 413 -22.92 12.75 4.21
C GLY A 413 -21.90 12.10 3.28
N HIS A 414 -21.58 12.79 2.18
CA HIS A 414 -20.75 12.25 1.09
C HIS A 414 -19.55 13.13 0.81
N TYR A 415 -18.59 12.58 0.05
CA TYR A 415 -17.44 13.32 -0.42
C TYR A 415 -17.86 14.53 -1.27
N ASP A 416 -17.40 15.73 -0.88
CA ASP A 416 -17.58 16.96 -1.65
C ASP A 416 -16.24 17.41 -2.26
N PRO A 417 -16.06 17.30 -3.58
CA PRO A 417 -14.79 17.64 -4.25
C PRO A 417 -14.46 19.14 -4.17
N ASN A 418 -15.43 20.01 -3.86
CA ASN A 418 -15.19 21.45 -3.73
C ASN A 418 -14.57 21.83 -2.38
N THR A 419 -14.82 21.03 -1.35
CA THR A 419 -14.33 21.27 0.02
C THR A 419 -13.28 20.25 0.46
N GLY A 420 -13.18 19.10 -0.22
CA GLY A 420 -12.33 17.98 0.17
C GLY A 420 -12.86 17.22 1.39
N LEU A 421 -14.05 17.56 1.89
CA LEU A 421 -14.66 16.89 3.03
C LEU A 421 -15.25 15.56 2.57
N ARG A 422 -14.85 14.45 3.21
CA ARG A 422 -15.36 13.11 2.91
C ARG A 422 -16.75 12.83 3.47
N GLY A 423 -17.14 13.54 4.54
CA GLY A 423 -18.34 13.17 5.28
C GLY A 423 -18.27 11.72 5.74
N GLY A 424 -19.37 10.97 5.56
CA GLY A 424 -19.48 9.55 5.89
C GLY A 424 -18.90 8.57 4.85
N ASP A 425 -18.39 9.07 3.72
CA ASP A 425 -17.79 8.20 2.71
C ASP A 425 -16.50 7.56 3.23
N LEU A 426 -16.21 6.33 2.79
CA LEU A 426 -15.02 5.61 3.21
C LEU A 426 -13.78 6.31 2.63
N PHE A 427 -12.73 6.42 3.44
CA PHE A 427 -11.39 6.80 2.97
C PHE A 427 -10.68 5.65 2.23
N LEU A 428 -11.43 4.63 1.84
CA LEU A 428 -10.96 3.49 1.05
C LEU A 428 -11.83 3.38 -0.22
N PRO A 429 -11.25 2.96 -1.36
CA PRO A 429 -12.02 2.78 -2.59
C PRO A 429 -13.15 1.77 -2.46
N VAL A 430 -14.37 2.18 -2.80
CA VAL A 430 -15.56 1.32 -2.80
C VAL A 430 -15.98 0.97 -4.22
N ASP A 431 -15.86 -0.31 -4.58
CA ASP A 431 -16.52 -0.85 -5.78
C ASP A 431 -18.03 -0.89 -5.55
N THR A 432 -18.75 0.06 -6.13
CA THR A 432 -20.21 0.19 -5.99
C THR A 432 -20.99 -0.67 -6.98
N SER A 433 -20.33 -1.44 -7.85
CA SER A 433 -21.02 -2.48 -8.66
C SER A 433 -21.33 -3.73 -7.83
N VAL A 434 -20.65 -3.90 -6.69
CA VAL A 434 -20.85 -5.03 -5.78
C VAL A 434 -22.19 -4.89 -5.05
N MET A 435 -22.89 -6.02 -4.91
CA MET A 435 -24.16 -6.06 -4.18
C MET A 435 -23.95 -5.61 -2.73
N GLY A 436 -24.71 -4.60 -2.32
CA GLY A 436 -24.65 -4.03 -0.98
C GLY A 436 -23.69 -2.86 -0.82
N SER A 437 -22.89 -2.48 -1.81
CA SER A 437 -22.02 -1.29 -1.74
C SER A 437 -22.45 -0.14 -2.66
N GLY A 438 -23.34 -0.38 -3.63
CA GLY A 438 -23.88 0.66 -4.53
C GLY A 438 -25.39 0.80 -4.48
N MET A 439 -26.06 0.51 -5.61
CA MET A 439 -27.50 0.74 -5.76
C MET A 439 -28.32 0.00 -4.70
N GLY A 440 -29.22 0.73 -4.04
CA GLY A 440 -30.21 0.15 -3.15
C GLY A 440 -31.51 -0.24 -3.86
N PRO A 441 -32.43 -0.95 -3.18
CA PRO A 441 -33.67 -1.44 -3.74
C PRO A 441 -34.61 -0.39 -4.35
N GLU A 442 -34.58 0.86 -3.87
CA GLU A 442 -35.40 1.96 -4.42
C GLU A 442 -34.95 2.41 -5.81
N MET A 443 -33.75 2.04 -6.23
CA MET A 443 -33.26 2.29 -7.58
C MET A 443 -33.72 1.20 -8.57
N TYR A 444 -34.72 0.40 -8.21
CA TYR A 444 -35.37 -0.55 -9.11
C TYR A 444 -36.53 0.09 -9.86
N ASP A 445 -36.45 0.14 -11.19
CA ASP A 445 -37.54 0.54 -12.07
C ASP A 445 -38.62 -0.56 -12.12
N THR A 446 -39.65 -0.37 -11.29
CA THR A 446 -40.81 -1.28 -11.23
C THR A 446 -41.64 -1.35 -12.51
N VAL A 447 -41.50 -0.39 -13.44
CA VAL A 447 -42.24 -0.36 -14.71
C VAL A 447 -41.57 -1.26 -15.75
N ASN A 448 -40.24 -1.21 -15.83
CA ASN A 448 -39.47 -2.02 -16.78
C ASN A 448 -38.94 -3.33 -16.20
N GLY A 449 -39.03 -3.50 -14.87
CA GLY A 449 -38.55 -4.70 -14.18
C GLY A 449 -37.02 -4.81 -14.18
N THR A 450 -36.33 -3.66 -14.20
CA THR A 450 -34.87 -3.56 -14.25
C THR A 450 -34.39 -2.60 -13.16
N MET A 451 -33.14 -2.70 -12.74
CA MET A 451 -32.53 -1.56 -12.03
C MET A 451 -32.53 -0.32 -12.93
N MET A 452 -32.48 0.87 -12.33
CA MET A 452 -32.17 2.11 -13.04
C MET A 452 -30.95 1.85 -13.92
N MET A 453 -31.00 2.30 -15.17
CA MET A 453 -29.91 2.06 -16.13
C MET A 453 -28.63 2.70 -15.60
N GLU A 454 -27.57 1.91 -15.44
CA GLU A 454 -26.22 2.43 -15.25
C GLU A 454 -25.74 3.03 -16.58
N PRO A 455 -25.64 4.36 -16.69
CA PRO A 455 -25.31 5.01 -17.96
C PRO A 455 -23.85 4.78 -18.35
N ASP A 456 -22.98 4.54 -17.37
CA ASP A 456 -21.55 4.25 -17.55
C ASP A 456 -21.15 3.09 -16.62
N PRO A 457 -21.16 1.83 -17.12
CA PRO A 457 -20.75 0.67 -16.34
C PRO A 457 -19.31 0.71 -15.83
N GLN A 458 -18.44 1.54 -16.43
CA GLN A 458 -17.06 1.71 -15.98
C GLN A 458 -16.95 2.70 -14.82
N ASN A 459 -17.88 3.65 -14.72
CA ASN A 459 -18.02 4.62 -13.64
C ASN A 459 -19.42 4.54 -13.03
N PRO A 460 -19.72 3.52 -12.19
CA PRO A 460 -21.05 3.34 -11.64
C PRO A 460 -21.50 4.58 -10.86
N MET A 461 -22.78 4.98 -11.01
CA MET A 461 -23.28 6.26 -10.48
C MET A 461 -23.14 6.40 -8.96
N CYS A 462 -23.22 5.30 -8.22
CA CYS A 462 -23.10 5.30 -6.77
C CYS A 462 -21.66 5.52 -6.27
N GLY A 463 -20.66 5.44 -7.15
CA GLY A 463 -19.27 5.74 -6.82
C GLY A 463 -18.90 7.22 -6.98
N ASN A 464 -19.80 8.04 -7.53
CA ASN A 464 -19.59 9.46 -7.78
C ASN A 464 -19.86 10.31 -6.52
N PRO A 465 -19.10 11.39 -6.25
CA PRO A 465 -19.47 12.40 -5.25
C PRO A 465 -20.96 12.83 -5.28
N ASP A 466 -21.54 13.03 -6.47
CA ASP A 466 -22.95 13.39 -6.64
C ASP A 466 -23.89 12.15 -6.69
N LYS A 467 -23.58 11.11 -5.89
CA LYS A 467 -24.34 9.84 -5.95
C LYS A 467 -25.82 10.02 -5.60
N PRO A 468 -26.74 9.33 -6.30
CA PRO A 468 -28.17 9.42 -6.01
C PRO A 468 -28.53 8.98 -4.58
N TYR A 469 -29.58 9.60 -4.03
CA TYR A 469 -30.12 9.28 -2.70
C TYR A 469 -30.46 7.79 -2.50
N GLY A 470 -30.78 7.07 -3.58
CA GLY A 470 -31.10 5.64 -3.54
C GLY A 470 -29.89 4.70 -3.41
N CYS A 471 -28.66 5.20 -3.37
CA CYS A 471 -27.45 4.42 -3.14
C CYS A 471 -27.29 4.09 -1.65
N TYR A 472 -26.66 2.95 -1.34
CA TYR A 472 -26.23 2.66 0.02
C TYR A 472 -25.11 3.60 0.45
N THR A 473 -25.14 4.05 1.70
CA THR A 473 -24.07 4.87 2.28
C THR A 473 -22.88 4.01 2.68
N GLU A 474 -21.70 4.62 2.81
CA GLU A 474 -20.45 3.91 3.11
C GLU A 474 -20.10 3.94 4.61
N ASN A 475 -20.90 4.62 5.43
CA ASN A 475 -20.80 4.68 6.89
C ASN A 475 -21.70 3.67 7.61
N ARG A 476 -21.99 2.53 6.99
CA ARG A 476 -22.76 1.45 7.63
C ARG A 476 -21.84 0.57 8.47
N ALA A 477 -22.33 0.15 9.63
CA ALA A 477 -21.59 -0.75 10.53
C ALA A 477 -22.52 -1.71 11.28
N THR A 478 -21.98 -2.84 11.71
CA THR A 478 -22.60 -3.81 12.64
C THR A 478 -21.52 -4.53 13.45
N LEU A 479 -21.90 -5.41 14.38
CA LEU A 479 -20.99 -6.29 15.10
C LEU A 479 -21.33 -7.75 14.82
N HIS A 480 -20.36 -8.53 14.36
CA HIS A 480 -20.39 -9.98 14.36
C HIS A 480 -19.39 -10.53 15.38
N LEU A 481 -19.87 -11.33 16.34
CA LEU A 481 -18.97 -12.05 17.27
C LEU A 481 -18.52 -13.37 16.64
N HIS A 482 -17.33 -13.37 16.07
CA HIS A 482 -16.77 -14.52 15.38
C HIS A 482 -16.45 -15.67 16.35
N GLY A 483 -17.04 -16.83 16.07
CA GLY A 483 -16.96 -18.01 16.94
C GLY A 483 -17.90 -17.94 18.16
N GLY A 484 -18.78 -16.93 18.25
CA GLY A 484 -19.81 -16.82 19.27
C GLY A 484 -20.99 -17.77 19.06
N ILE A 485 -21.50 -18.35 20.14
CA ILE A 485 -22.80 -19.01 20.22
C ILE A 485 -23.84 -17.94 20.54
N SER A 486 -24.30 -17.27 19.49
CA SER A 486 -25.18 -16.10 19.57
C SER A 486 -26.57 -16.41 19.02
N PRO A 487 -27.65 -15.83 19.59
CA PRO A 487 -28.96 -15.86 18.94
C PRO A 487 -28.91 -15.05 17.63
N TRP A 488 -29.70 -15.44 16.63
CA TRP A 488 -29.64 -14.85 15.28
C TRP A 488 -29.80 -13.32 15.25
N ILE A 489 -30.62 -12.74 16.13
CA ILE A 489 -30.82 -11.28 16.22
C ILE A 489 -29.56 -10.54 16.68
N SER A 490 -28.61 -11.25 17.30
CA SER A 490 -27.36 -10.70 17.82
C SER A 490 -26.14 -11.34 17.16
N ASP A 491 -26.31 -12.03 16.03
CA ASP A 491 -25.18 -12.64 15.34
C ASP A 491 -24.41 -11.61 14.50
N GLY A 492 -25.06 -10.55 14.03
CA GLY A 492 -24.43 -9.58 13.12
C GLY A 492 -24.43 -10.08 11.68
N THR A 493 -25.52 -10.68 11.24
CA THR A 493 -25.64 -11.13 9.84
C THR A 493 -25.45 -9.95 8.89
N PRO A 494 -25.07 -10.19 7.61
CA PRO A 494 -24.80 -9.10 6.67
C PRO A 494 -25.89 -8.04 6.54
N HIS A 495 -27.15 -8.37 6.83
CA HIS A 495 -28.27 -7.43 6.74
C HIS A 495 -28.67 -6.80 8.09
N GLN A 496 -27.78 -6.83 9.09
CA GLN A 496 -27.97 -6.25 10.43
C GLN A 496 -27.11 -5.00 10.68
N TRP A 497 -26.83 -4.21 9.65
CA TRP A 497 -26.11 -2.95 9.78
C TRP A 497 -27.04 -1.77 10.08
N ILE A 498 -26.45 -0.69 10.61
CA ILE A 498 -27.10 0.60 10.87
C ILE A 498 -26.21 1.72 10.30
N THR A 499 -26.82 2.84 9.90
CA THR A 499 -26.11 4.11 9.64
C THR A 499 -26.08 4.98 10.89
N PRO A 500 -25.34 6.10 10.92
CA PRO A 500 -25.49 7.12 11.94
C PRO A 500 -26.92 7.69 11.97
N ALA A 501 -27.32 8.26 13.12
CA ALA A 501 -28.68 8.75 13.42
C ALA A 501 -29.25 9.74 12.38
N ASP A 502 -28.41 10.67 11.91
CA ASP A 502 -28.80 11.76 11.03
C ASP A 502 -28.34 11.56 9.57
N GLU A 503 -27.98 10.34 9.19
CA GLU A 503 -27.54 10.05 7.83
C GLU A 503 -28.68 10.25 6.81
N ASN A 504 -28.38 10.95 5.71
CA ASN A 504 -29.37 11.27 4.69
C ASN A 504 -29.54 10.11 3.72
N THR A 505 -30.24 9.06 4.15
CA THR A 505 -30.43 7.84 3.37
C THR A 505 -31.86 7.28 3.50
N PRO A 506 -32.39 6.61 2.45
CA PRO A 506 -33.63 5.84 2.57
C PRO A 506 -33.42 4.52 3.34
N TYR A 507 -32.16 4.13 3.62
CA TYR A 507 -31.82 2.88 4.31
C TYR A 507 -31.03 3.15 5.59
N PRO A 508 -31.67 3.65 6.66
CA PRO A 508 -30.97 3.91 7.93
C PRO A 508 -30.53 2.62 8.65
N GLN A 509 -31.04 1.47 8.22
CA GLN A 509 -30.68 0.15 8.75
C GLN A 509 -30.96 -0.97 7.76
N GLY A 510 -30.31 -2.12 7.98
CA GLY A 510 -30.53 -3.34 7.25
C GLY A 510 -31.84 -4.04 7.64
N VAL A 511 -32.37 -4.83 6.71
CA VAL A 511 -33.71 -5.47 6.84
C VAL A 511 -33.81 -6.53 7.94
N SER A 512 -32.68 -6.99 8.48
CA SER A 512 -32.64 -8.01 9.53
C SER A 512 -32.35 -7.43 10.92
N VAL A 513 -32.21 -6.11 11.05
CA VAL A 513 -31.95 -5.47 12.36
C VAL A 513 -33.13 -5.72 13.29
N GLN A 514 -32.82 -6.26 14.47
CA GLN A 514 -33.73 -6.41 15.59
C GLN A 514 -32.98 -6.16 16.89
N ASN A 515 -33.56 -5.34 17.76
CA ASN A 515 -33.02 -5.13 19.09
C ASN A 515 -33.28 -6.34 20.00
N VAL A 516 -32.40 -6.52 20.98
CA VAL A 516 -32.61 -7.45 22.08
C VAL A 516 -33.85 -7.00 22.86
N PRO A 517 -34.89 -7.84 23.04
CA PRO A 517 -36.20 -7.39 23.52
C PRO A 517 -36.23 -6.72 24.91
N ASP A 518 -35.27 -7.02 25.79
CA ASP A 518 -35.18 -6.46 27.14
C ASP A 518 -34.22 -5.25 27.23
N MET A 519 -33.55 -4.88 26.14
CA MET A 519 -32.65 -3.73 26.08
C MET A 519 -33.37 -2.52 25.45
N THR A 520 -33.53 -1.45 26.24
CA THR A 520 -34.22 -0.21 25.81
C THR A 520 -33.24 0.90 25.45
N GLY A 521 -33.73 1.95 24.78
CA GLY A 521 -32.96 3.17 24.51
C GLY A 521 -32.23 3.18 23.16
N CYS A 522 -32.63 2.31 22.23
CA CYS A 522 -32.35 2.44 20.81
C CYS A 522 -33.67 2.41 20.05
N GLU A 523 -34.07 3.54 19.47
CA GLU A 523 -35.13 3.62 18.48
C GLU A 523 -34.52 3.35 17.09
N LEU A 524 -34.86 2.18 16.55
CA LEU A 524 -34.40 1.72 15.26
C LEU A 524 -34.75 2.75 14.17
N ALA A 525 -33.84 2.93 13.19
CA ALA A 525 -33.91 3.88 12.09
C ALA A 525 -33.72 5.39 12.42
N THR A 526 -33.64 5.79 13.70
CA THR A 526 -33.45 7.22 14.06
C THR A 526 -32.27 7.47 14.98
N ASP A 527 -31.84 6.48 15.76
CA ASP A 527 -30.87 6.73 16.84
C ASP A 527 -29.45 6.29 16.50
N GLY A 528 -29.23 5.72 15.31
CA GLY A 528 -27.93 5.18 14.92
C GLY A 528 -27.38 4.16 15.93
N CYS A 529 -28.26 3.37 16.56
CA CYS A 529 -27.85 2.36 17.52
C CYS A 529 -28.69 1.08 17.46
N MET A 530 -28.08 -0.03 17.88
CA MET A 530 -28.69 -1.35 17.96
C MET A 530 -28.13 -2.13 19.16
N THR A 531 -28.69 -3.29 19.47
CA THR A 531 -28.33 -4.05 20.68
C THR A 531 -28.00 -5.52 20.39
N PHE A 532 -27.07 -6.07 21.16
CA PHE A 532 -26.58 -7.44 21.03
C PHE A 532 -26.60 -8.19 22.37
N TYR A 533 -26.86 -9.49 22.32
CA TYR A 533 -26.80 -10.42 23.45
C TYR A 533 -25.93 -11.64 23.09
N TYR A 534 -24.81 -11.79 23.78
CA TYR A 534 -23.90 -12.93 23.64
C TYR A 534 -24.01 -13.85 24.84
N THR A 535 -24.26 -15.14 24.59
CA THR A 535 -24.54 -16.11 25.67
C THR A 535 -23.28 -16.47 26.47
N ASN A 536 -22.12 -16.48 25.81
CA ASN A 536 -20.85 -17.01 26.31
C ASN A 536 -20.92 -18.47 26.80
N GLN A 537 -21.87 -19.26 26.29
CA GLN A 537 -22.07 -20.68 26.66
C GLN A 537 -21.17 -21.62 25.83
N GLN A 538 -19.89 -21.29 25.75
CA GLN A 538 -18.88 -22.00 24.94
C GLN A 538 -17.57 -22.14 25.70
N SER A 539 -16.64 -22.96 25.18
CA SER A 539 -15.29 -23.13 25.77
C SER A 539 -14.48 -21.84 25.73
N ALA A 540 -13.57 -21.69 26.70
CA ALA A 540 -12.57 -20.63 26.72
C ALA A 540 -11.75 -20.61 25.41
N ARG A 541 -11.62 -19.42 24.82
CA ARG A 541 -10.97 -19.18 23.52
C ARG A 541 -10.71 -17.68 23.32
N LEU A 542 -9.73 -17.37 22.47
CA LEU A 542 -9.63 -16.03 21.88
C LEU A 542 -10.49 -16.01 20.60
N SER A 543 -11.51 -15.16 20.62
CA SER A 543 -12.38 -14.80 19.51
C SER A 543 -12.15 -13.31 19.20
N PHE A 544 -12.97 -12.76 18.31
CA PHE A 544 -13.02 -11.33 18.03
C PHE A 544 -14.42 -10.94 17.58
N TYR A 545 -14.75 -9.67 17.75
CA TYR A 545 -15.92 -9.09 17.12
C TYR A 545 -15.47 -8.09 16.06
N HIS A 546 -16.16 -8.07 14.92
CA HIS A 546 -15.78 -7.28 13.78
C HIS A 546 -16.98 -6.84 12.95
N ASP A 547 -16.78 -5.90 12.04
CA ASP A 547 -17.86 -5.45 11.17
C ASP A 547 -18.27 -6.57 10.22
N HIS A 548 -19.54 -6.56 9.82
CA HIS A 548 -20.10 -7.53 8.91
C HIS A 548 -21.10 -6.91 7.92
N ALA A 549 -21.02 -5.60 7.69
CA ALA A 549 -21.97 -4.89 6.85
C ALA A 549 -21.94 -5.35 5.38
N TRP A 550 -23.11 -5.65 4.82
CA TRP A 550 -23.26 -6.19 3.48
C TRP A 550 -22.57 -5.34 2.40
N GLY A 551 -21.72 -5.96 1.60
CA GLY A 551 -21.00 -5.35 0.47
C GLY A 551 -19.69 -4.65 0.83
N ILE A 552 -19.49 -4.27 2.10
CA ILE A 552 -18.35 -3.44 2.54
C ILE A 552 -17.54 -4.00 3.72
N THR A 553 -17.86 -5.20 4.21
CA THR A 553 -17.12 -5.87 5.31
C THR A 553 -15.60 -5.84 5.13
N ARG A 554 -15.10 -6.16 3.92
CA ARG A 554 -13.66 -6.16 3.62
C ARG A 554 -12.99 -4.81 3.90
N LEU A 555 -13.72 -3.71 3.68
CA LEU A 555 -13.21 -2.34 3.83
C LEU A 555 -13.31 -1.89 5.28
N ASN A 556 -14.42 -2.16 5.95
CA ASN A 556 -14.61 -1.80 7.36
C ASN A 556 -13.62 -2.53 8.28
N VAL A 557 -13.42 -3.85 8.08
CA VAL A 557 -12.41 -4.62 8.82
C VAL A 557 -11.00 -4.12 8.51
N TYR A 558 -10.72 -3.77 7.25
CA TYR A 558 -9.42 -3.23 6.86
C TYR A 558 -9.16 -1.84 7.48
N ALA A 559 -10.18 -0.99 7.56
CA ALA A 559 -10.14 0.33 8.19
C ALA A 559 -9.86 0.26 9.71
N GLY A 560 -10.25 -0.84 10.37
CA GLY A 560 -9.98 -1.09 11.79
C GLY A 560 -11.15 -1.58 12.63
N GLU A 561 -12.30 -1.89 12.02
CA GLU A 561 -13.51 -2.33 12.72
C GLU A 561 -13.43 -3.81 13.15
N ALA A 562 -12.43 -4.14 13.97
CA ALA A 562 -12.24 -5.44 14.60
C ALA A 562 -11.68 -5.27 16.02
N ALA A 563 -12.05 -6.15 16.95
CA ALA A 563 -11.55 -6.12 18.33
C ALA A 563 -11.58 -7.49 19.00
N ALA A 564 -10.62 -7.76 19.88
CA ALA A 564 -10.49 -9.06 20.52
C ALA A 564 -11.63 -9.34 21.52
N TYR A 565 -12.05 -10.61 21.60
CA TYR A 565 -13.04 -11.09 22.54
C TYR A 565 -12.54 -12.38 23.19
N LEU A 566 -12.15 -12.31 24.46
CA LEU A 566 -11.52 -13.41 25.18
C LEU A 566 -12.48 -14.03 26.20
N ILE A 567 -12.84 -15.30 26.00
CA ILE A 567 -13.64 -16.05 26.96
C ILE A 567 -12.72 -16.83 27.90
N ARG A 568 -12.91 -16.64 29.21
CA ARG A 568 -12.23 -17.37 30.28
C ARG A 568 -13.14 -18.40 30.92
N ASP A 569 -12.55 -19.47 31.45
CA ASP A 569 -13.27 -20.44 32.27
C ASP A 569 -12.42 -20.99 33.42
N GLU A 570 -13.09 -21.70 34.33
CA GLU A 570 -12.44 -22.31 35.50
C GLU A 570 -11.43 -23.40 35.13
N THR A 571 -11.57 -24.02 33.95
CA THR A 571 -10.64 -25.07 33.50
C THR A 571 -9.30 -24.45 33.13
N GLU A 572 -9.30 -23.38 32.34
CA GLU A 572 -8.10 -22.60 32.04
C GLU A 572 -7.42 -22.11 33.32
N GLN A 573 -8.21 -21.56 34.26
CA GLN A 573 -7.66 -21.06 35.51
C GLN A 573 -7.04 -22.18 36.36
N ALA A 574 -7.64 -23.37 36.39
CA ALA A 574 -7.08 -24.53 37.08
C ALA A 574 -5.75 -24.99 36.45
N LEU A 575 -5.63 -24.97 35.12
CA LEU A 575 -4.38 -25.30 34.43
C LEU A 575 -3.26 -24.29 34.75
N ILE A 576 -3.60 -23.00 34.84
CA ILE A 576 -2.65 -21.94 35.26
C ILE A 576 -2.23 -22.15 36.72
N ASN A 577 -3.19 -22.32 37.63
CA ASN A 577 -2.94 -22.48 39.07
C ASN A 577 -2.08 -23.72 39.38
N ASN A 578 -2.22 -24.78 38.58
CA ASN A 578 -1.41 -25.99 38.68
C ASN A 578 -0.04 -25.88 37.98
N GLY A 579 0.29 -24.74 37.36
CA GLY A 579 1.52 -24.55 36.59
C GLY A 579 1.62 -25.43 35.34
N THR A 580 0.49 -25.94 34.84
CA THR A 580 0.45 -26.78 33.63
C THR A 580 0.61 -25.95 32.36
N ILE A 581 0.08 -24.73 32.36
CA ILE A 581 0.28 -23.73 31.31
C ILE A 581 0.78 -22.42 31.92
N PRO A 582 1.55 -21.60 31.16
CA PRO A 582 2.06 -20.33 31.68
C PRO A 582 0.93 -19.36 32.07
N SER A 583 1.14 -18.61 33.15
CA SER A 583 0.25 -17.53 33.58
C SER A 583 0.46 -16.24 32.77
N VAL A 584 1.69 -15.99 32.32
CA VAL A 584 2.03 -14.83 31.49
C VAL A 584 1.53 -15.08 30.07
N GLU A 585 0.64 -14.21 29.60
CA GLU A 585 0.08 -14.31 28.27
C GLU A 585 0.24 -13.01 27.48
N ILE A 586 0.40 -13.15 26.17
CA ILE A 586 0.60 -12.04 25.24
C ILE A 586 -0.35 -12.25 24.05
N PRO A 587 -1.30 -11.33 23.78
CA PRO A 587 -2.09 -11.38 22.56
C PRO A 587 -1.24 -10.96 21.36
N LEU A 588 -1.40 -11.65 20.24
CA LEU A 588 -0.81 -11.31 18.95
C LEU A 588 -1.94 -11.31 17.92
N VAL A 589 -2.50 -10.14 17.66
CA VAL A 589 -3.51 -9.91 16.64
C VAL A 589 -2.81 -9.46 15.37
N ILE A 590 -2.80 -10.31 14.35
CA ILE A 590 -1.97 -10.16 13.16
C ILE A 590 -2.85 -9.75 11.98
N GLN A 591 -2.42 -8.74 11.23
CA GLN A 591 -2.98 -8.34 9.95
C GLN A 591 -1.87 -7.95 8.99
N ASP A 592 -2.17 -7.88 7.69
CA ASP A 592 -1.35 -7.20 6.70
C ASP A 592 -2.06 -5.93 6.20
N LYS A 593 -1.28 -4.86 6.03
CA LYS A 593 -1.70 -3.55 5.54
C LYS A 593 -0.75 -3.11 4.44
N THR A 594 -1.17 -2.12 3.67
CA THR A 594 -0.32 -1.36 2.76
C THR A 594 -0.58 0.11 3.02
N PHE A 595 0.47 0.90 3.02
CA PHE A 595 0.42 2.34 3.27
C PHE A 595 0.67 3.11 1.98
N VAL A 596 0.00 4.24 1.79
CA VAL A 596 0.25 5.10 0.63
C VAL A 596 1.70 5.64 0.73
N PRO A 597 2.52 5.54 -0.33
CA PRO A 597 3.90 5.99 -0.31
C PRO A 597 4.00 7.50 -0.59
N SER A 598 5.22 8.00 -0.84
CA SER A 598 5.39 9.38 -1.30
C SER A 598 4.69 9.59 -2.66
N GLU A 599 4.36 10.83 -3.01
CA GLU A 599 3.70 11.11 -4.29
C GLU A 599 4.56 10.68 -5.49
N GLU A 600 5.89 10.74 -5.37
CA GLU A 600 6.83 10.31 -6.41
C GLU A 600 6.79 8.80 -6.62
N GLN A 601 6.79 8.01 -5.54
CA GLN A 601 6.66 6.56 -5.63
C GLN A 601 5.25 6.18 -6.11
N LEU A 602 4.21 6.84 -5.59
CA LEU A 602 2.82 6.58 -5.96
C LEU A 602 2.57 6.81 -7.45
N ALA A 603 3.16 7.85 -8.04
CA ALA A 603 3.03 8.11 -9.48
C ALA A 603 3.57 6.98 -10.38
N ILE A 604 4.45 6.13 -9.84
CA ILE A 604 5.05 4.99 -10.54
C ILE A 604 4.34 3.68 -10.13
N SER A 605 3.85 3.59 -8.89
CA SER A 605 3.29 2.35 -8.36
C SER A 605 1.77 2.26 -8.49
N ASP A 606 1.04 3.37 -8.48
CA ASP A 606 -0.42 3.45 -8.64
C ASP A 606 -0.87 4.90 -8.96
N GLU A 607 -0.91 5.22 -10.25
CA GLU A 607 -1.30 6.53 -10.76
C GLU A 607 -2.80 6.84 -10.62
N THR A 608 -3.60 5.84 -10.28
CA THR A 608 -5.07 5.94 -10.20
C THR A 608 -5.58 6.29 -8.81
N TRP A 609 -4.70 6.32 -7.81
CA TRP A 609 -5.05 6.67 -6.43
C TRP A 609 -5.45 8.15 -6.27
N ASP A 610 -6.64 8.41 -5.73
CA ASP A 610 -7.12 9.76 -5.42
C ASP A 610 -6.72 10.17 -3.98
N ILE A 611 -5.64 10.96 -3.87
CA ILE A 611 -5.11 11.45 -2.59
C ILE A 611 -6.13 12.32 -1.83
N ASN A 612 -6.99 13.07 -2.53
CA ASN A 612 -7.96 13.94 -1.88
C ASN A 612 -9.11 13.13 -1.28
N ARG A 613 -9.53 12.06 -1.98
CA ARG A 613 -10.62 11.19 -1.54
C ARG A 613 -10.20 10.14 -0.52
N TRP A 614 -9.02 9.53 -0.68
CA TRP A 614 -8.59 8.36 0.10
C TRP A 614 -7.35 8.61 0.97
N GLY A 615 -6.71 9.77 0.84
CA GLY A 615 -5.58 10.20 1.67
C GLY A 615 -4.22 9.98 1.00
N GLY A 616 -3.21 10.71 1.48
CA GLY A 616 -1.83 10.68 0.98
C GLY A 616 -0.90 9.82 1.84
N PHE A 617 0.41 10.11 1.78
CA PHE A 617 1.49 9.40 2.49
C PHE A 617 1.09 8.93 3.90
N GLY A 618 1.25 7.63 4.16
CA GLY A 618 0.91 6.98 5.43
C GLY A 618 -0.57 6.66 5.66
N SER A 619 -1.47 7.03 4.74
CA SER A 619 -2.85 6.55 4.73
C SER A 619 -2.91 5.07 4.37
N LEU A 620 -4.01 4.39 4.68
CA LEU A 620 -4.21 3.01 4.24
C LEU A 620 -4.46 2.97 2.74
N TRP A 621 -3.66 2.17 2.03
CA TRP A 621 -3.89 1.83 0.63
C TRP A 621 -4.64 0.49 0.54
N PHE A 622 -5.55 0.36 -0.41
CA PHE A 622 -6.26 -0.90 -0.69
C PHE A 622 -6.39 -1.11 -2.20
N PRO A 623 -6.28 -2.35 -2.71
CA PRO A 623 -6.43 -2.61 -4.14
C PRO A 623 -7.80 -2.19 -4.67
N HIS A 624 -7.79 -1.38 -5.71
CA HIS A 624 -9.02 -0.73 -6.21
C HIS A 624 -9.16 -0.64 -7.72
N VAL A 625 -8.12 -1.00 -8.48
CA VAL A 625 -8.22 -1.12 -9.94
C VAL A 625 -7.88 -2.56 -10.32
N TYR A 626 -8.71 -3.13 -11.20
CA TYR A 626 -8.43 -4.42 -11.80
C TYR A 626 -7.45 -4.26 -12.97
N SER A 627 -6.16 -4.14 -12.65
CA SER A 627 -5.08 -4.10 -13.67
C SER A 627 -4.58 -5.51 -13.98
N PRO A 628 -4.77 -6.04 -15.20
CA PRO A 628 -4.34 -7.40 -15.53
C PRO A 628 -2.83 -7.53 -15.58
N ALA A 629 -2.26 -8.61 -15.05
CA ALA A 629 -0.85 -9.00 -15.18
C ALA A 629 -0.44 -9.31 -16.63
N GLN A 630 -1.41 -9.66 -17.48
CA GLN A 630 -1.19 -9.96 -18.89
C GLN A 630 -1.40 -8.71 -19.75
N ASN A 631 -0.50 -8.47 -20.70
CA ASN A 631 -0.68 -7.49 -21.77
C ASN A 631 -0.53 -8.18 -23.14
N PRO A 632 -1.63 -8.57 -23.81
CA PRO A 632 -1.55 -9.22 -25.13
C PRO A 632 -0.98 -8.33 -26.25
N GLY A 633 -0.88 -7.01 -26.05
CA GLY A 633 -0.33 -6.06 -27.01
C GLY A 633 1.18 -5.84 -26.86
N ASP A 634 1.79 -6.33 -25.79
CA ASP A 634 3.22 -6.23 -25.49
C ASP A 634 3.94 -7.53 -25.89
N ALA A 635 5.13 -7.43 -26.47
CA ALA A 635 5.92 -8.60 -26.91
C ALA A 635 6.36 -9.51 -25.76
N SER A 636 6.50 -8.98 -24.55
CA SER A 636 6.75 -9.75 -23.31
C SER A 636 5.49 -10.48 -22.82
N GLY A 637 4.30 -10.01 -23.21
CA GLY A 637 3.02 -10.50 -22.71
C GLY A 637 2.66 -10.04 -21.29
N VAL A 638 3.49 -9.18 -20.67
CA VAL A 638 3.36 -8.75 -19.28
C VAL A 638 2.93 -7.29 -19.21
N ASN A 639 2.02 -6.97 -18.28
CA ASN A 639 1.66 -5.60 -17.96
C ASN A 639 2.51 -5.11 -16.78
N GLN A 640 3.19 -3.98 -16.97
CA GLN A 640 4.04 -3.32 -15.97
C GLN A 640 3.31 -3.01 -14.65
N TYR A 641 2.03 -2.63 -14.71
CA TYR A 641 1.19 -2.30 -13.54
C TYR A 641 0.20 -3.42 -13.21
N GLY A 642 0.39 -4.59 -13.84
CA GLY A 642 -0.57 -5.66 -13.79
C GLY A 642 -0.51 -6.46 -12.50
N ARG A 643 -1.62 -6.50 -11.76
CA ARG A 643 -1.74 -7.12 -10.43
C ARG A 643 -2.51 -8.44 -10.43
N TRP A 644 -3.40 -8.64 -11.41
CA TRP A 644 -4.36 -9.74 -11.41
C TRP A 644 -4.28 -10.59 -12.67
N ALA A 645 -4.37 -11.91 -12.54
CA ALA A 645 -4.56 -12.76 -13.70
C ALA A 645 -5.99 -12.59 -14.24
N TYR A 646 -6.12 -12.00 -15.42
CA TYR A 646 -7.44 -11.83 -16.04
C TYR A 646 -7.83 -13.10 -16.78
N GLY A 647 -8.90 -13.76 -16.33
CA GLY A 647 -9.32 -15.07 -16.83
C GLY A 647 -9.32 -15.25 -18.36
N PRO A 648 -9.77 -14.28 -19.17
CA PRO A 648 -9.70 -14.34 -20.64
C PRO A 648 -8.30 -14.35 -21.24
N TRP A 649 -7.31 -13.81 -20.54
CA TRP A 649 -5.93 -13.69 -20.98
C TRP A 649 -4.99 -14.66 -20.25
N PHE A 650 -5.42 -15.23 -19.13
CA PHE A 650 -4.68 -16.23 -18.37
C PHE A 650 -4.84 -17.63 -18.98
N TRP A 651 -3.76 -18.42 -19.07
CA TRP A 651 -3.82 -19.77 -19.64
C TRP A 651 -4.16 -20.85 -18.59
N PRO A 652 -5.12 -21.74 -18.85
CA PRO A 652 -5.99 -21.80 -20.03
C PRO A 652 -7.07 -20.69 -20.02
N PRO A 653 -7.33 -20.01 -21.16
CA PRO A 653 -8.28 -18.92 -21.22
C PRO A 653 -9.68 -19.33 -20.78
N THR A 654 -10.26 -18.50 -19.93
CA THR A 654 -11.67 -18.60 -19.57
C THR A 654 -12.51 -18.17 -20.76
N ASN A 655 -13.27 -19.11 -21.32
CA ASN A 655 -14.14 -18.88 -22.48
C ASN A 655 -15.59 -18.67 -22.04
N ALA A 656 -16.40 -18.07 -22.92
CA ALA A 656 -17.85 -17.86 -22.71
C ALA A 656 -18.20 -16.98 -21.49
N ILE A 657 -17.45 -15.90 -21.30
CA ILE A 657 -17.74 -14.91 -20.26
C ILE A 657 -18.75 -13.85 -20.75
N GLU A 658 -19.64 -13.42 -19.85
CA GLU A 658 -20.69 -12.44 -20.14
C GLU A 658 -20.13 -11.03 -20.31
N HIS A 659 -19.16 -10.64 -19.47
CA HIS A 659 -18.48 -9.35 -19.52
C HIS A 659 -17.02 -9.54 -19.92
N GLY A 660 -16.79 -9.59 -21.24
CA GLY A 660 -15.50 -9.76 -21.89
C GLY A 660 -14.53 -8.58 -21.76
N PRO A 661 -13.29 -8.73 -22.26
CA PRO A 661 -12.47 -7.58 -22.59
C PRO A 661 -13.23 -6.65 -23.56
N ILE A 662 -13.02 -5.35 -23.42
CA ILE A 662 -13.63 -4.27 -24.21
C ILE A 662 -12.53 -3.40 -24.83
N ASP A 663 -12.89 -2.60 -25.83
CA ASP A 663 -11.95 -1.65 -26.44
C ASP A 663 -11.41 -0.67 -25.39
N ASN A 664 -10.09 -0.53 -25.34
CA ASN A 664 -9.43 0.42 -24.46
C ASN A 664 -9.47 1.81 -25.11
N PRO A 665 -10.16 2.80 -24.52
CA PRO A 665 -10.22 4.15 -25.09
C PRO A 665 -8.86 4.88 -25.07
N TYR A 666 -7.87 4.36 -24.35
CA TYR A 666 -6.52 4.93 -24.23
C TYR A 666 -5.51 4.35 -25.22
N TYR A 667 -5.89 3.34 -25.99
CA TYR A 667 -5.00 2.73 -26.98
C TYR A 667 -4.66 3.72 -28.10
N ASP A 668 -3.37 4.02 -28.26
CA ASP A 668 -2.83 4.72 -29.43
C ASP A 668 -2.14 3.74 -30.38
N PRO A 669 -2.65 3.53 -31.61
CA PRO A 669 -2.03 2.63 -32.57
C PRO A 669 -0.67 3.11 -33.10
N ASN A 670 -0.24 4.34 -32.79
CA ASN A 670 1.07 4.88 -33.15
C ASN A 670 2.11 4.77 -32.02
N CYS A 671 1.68 4.44 -30.80
CA CYS A 671 2.57 4.21 -29.67
C CYS A 671 3.31 2.89 -29.91
N ASN A 672 4.64 2.91 -29.75
CA ASN A 672 5.45 1.71 -29.94
C ASN A 672 5.81 1.08 -28.57
N PRO A 673 5.18 -0.05 -28.19
CA PRO A 673 5.41 -0.67 -26.88
C PRO A 673 6.86 -1.14 -26.68
N ASP A 674 7.64 -1.30 -27.76
CA ASP A 674 9.05 -1.67 -27.68
C ASP A 674 9.97 -0.48 -27.31
N LEU A 675 9.46 0.76 -27.36
CA LEU A 675 10.22 1.99 -27.08
C LEU A 675 9.67 2.78 -25.90
N GLU A 676 8.37 2.67 -25.64
CA GLU A 676 7.63 3.54 -24.72
C GLU A 676 6.43 2.76 -24.14
N TRP A 677 5.89 3.15 -22.99
CA TRP A 677 4.73 2.47 -22.40
C TRP A 677 3.46 2.82 -23.18
N CYS A 678 2.76 1.78 -23.65
CA CYS A 678 1.53 1.90 -24.42
C CYS A 678 0.39 1.15 -23.74
N GLU A 679 -0.78 1.80 -23.69
CA GLU A 679 -2.02 1.16 -23.28
C GLU A 679 -2.42 0.06 -24.28
N PRO A 680 -2.83 -1.14 -23.83
CA PRO A 680 -3.24 -2.23 -24.73
C PRO A 680 -4.51 -1.89 -25.50
N ALA A 681 -4.70 -2.48 -26.69
CA ALA A 681 -5.91 -2.28 -27.51
C ALA A 681 -7.22 -2.70 -26.81
N LEU A 682 -7.16 -3.65 -25.89
CA LEU A 682 -8.29 -4.13 -25.09
C LEU A 682 -7.97 -3.96 -23.60
N MET A 683 -9.00 -3.71 -22.80
CA MET A 683 -8.93 -3.66 -21.34
C MET A 683 -10.04 -4.53 -20.71
N PRO A 684 -9.96 -4.89 -19.41
CA PRO A 684 -11.06 -5.58 -18.73
C PRO A 684 -12.38 -4.82 -18.81
N GLY A 685 -13.49 -5.55 -18.95
CA GLY A 685 -14.84 -4.99 -18.94
C GLY A 685 -15.37 -4.67 -17.54
N THR A 686 -14.49 -4.45 -16.56
CA THR A 686 -14.84 -4.15 -15.16
C THR A 686 -14.93 -2.64 -14.91
N PRO A 687 -15.58 -2.19 -13.82
CA PRO A 687 -15.48 -0.80 -13.37
C PRO A 687 -14.02 -0.35 -13.15
N TYR A 688 -13.76 0.95 -13.23
CA TYR A 688 -12.43 1.49 -12.92
C TYR A 688 -12.08 1.30 -11.45
N ASN A 689 -12.99 1.69 -10.55
CA ASN A 689 -12.90 1.26 -9.16
C ASN A 689 -13.57 -0.11 -9.03
N SER A 690 -12.75 -1.16 -8.99
CA SER A 690 -13.21 -2.55 -8.89
C SER A 690 -12.47 -3.29 -7.79
N MET A 691 -13.21 -4.12 -7.06
CA MET A 691 -12.60 -4.95 -6.02
C MET A 691 -11.68 -6.01 -6.64
N GLY A 692 -10.49 -6.17 -6.05
CA GLY A 692 -9.67 -7.35 -6.28
C GLY A 692 -10.34 -8.61 -5.71
N MET A 693 -9.94 -9.79 -6.20
CA MET A 693 -10.46 -11.07 -5.70
C MET A 693 -9.82 -11.50 -4.37
N GLU A 694 -8.55 -11.12 -4.13
CA GLU A 694 -7.79 -11.43 -2.90
C GLU A 694 -6.74 -10.32 -2.64
N ALA A 695 -6.72 -9.65 -1.50
CA ALA A 695 -5.74 -8.61 -1.19
C ALA A 695 -4.61 -9.11 -0.28
N PHE A 696 -3.42 -9.35 -0.86
CA PHE A 696 -2.20 -9.67 -0.13
C PHE A 696 -1.35 -8.41 0.06
N ASN A 697 -1.46 -7.77 1.22
CA ASN A 697 -0.81 -6.50 1.51
C ASN A 697 0.62 -6.70 2.02
N ASP A 698 1.49 -5.72 1.85
CA ASP A 698 2.95 -5.84 1.99
C ASP A 698 3.51 -5.63 3.42
N THR A 699 2.72 -5.07 4.33
CA THR A 699 3.19 -4.61 5.64
C THR A 699 2.43 -5.31 6.78
N PRO A 700 3.01 -6.37 7.37
CA PRO A 700 2.49 -7.00 8.58
C PRO A 700 2.41 -6.03 9.76
N THR A 701 1.30 -6.14 10.47
CA THR A 701 1.04 -5.48 11.74
C THR A 701 0.75 -6.52 12.81
N VAL A 702 1.19 -6.27 14.04
CA VAL A 702 0.82 -7.07 15.21
C VAL A 702 0.33 -6.12 16.29
N ASN A 703 -0.88 -6.34 16.79
CA ASN A 703 -1.55 -5.47 17.75
C ASN A 703 -1.67 -4.00 17.28
N GLY A 704 -1.74 -3.78 15.96
CA GLY A 704 -1.79 -2.44 15.37
C GLY A 704 -0.44 -1.76 15.17
N THR A 705 0.66 -2.34 15.63
CA THR A 705 2.01 -1.80 15.35
C THR A 705 2.60 -2.48 14.13
N VAL A 706 3.22 -1.71 13.24
CA VAL A 706 3.94 -2.23 12.07
C VAL A 706 5.29 -2.82 12.50
N TYR A 707 5.58 -4.06 12.06
CA TYR A 707 6.83 -4.79 12.37
C TYR A 707 7.35 -4.64 13.83
N PRO A 708 6.54 -4.91 14.86
CA PRO A 708 6.94 -4.59 16.23
C PRO A 708 7.98 -5.56 16.79
N THR A 709 8.69 -5.11 17.84
CA THR A 709 9.58 -5.93 18.66
C THR A 709 9.12 -6.01 20.12
N ILE A 710 9.49 -7.09 20.82
CA ILE A 710 9.29 -7.21 22.26
C ILE A 710 10.49 -7.90 22.91
N THR A 711 10.97 -7.32 24.01
CA THR A 711 12.00 -7.95 24.86
C THR A 711 11.32 -8.81 25.91
N LEU A 712 11.71 -10.09 25.98
CA LEU A 712 11.13 -11.07 26.89
C LEU A 712 12.19 -11.60 27.86
N GLU A 713 11.76 -11.92 29.08
CA GLU A 713 12.58 -12.66 30.03
C GLU A 713 12.72 -14.13 29.57
N PRO A 714 13.79 -14.84 29.93
CA PRO A 714 13.98 -16.24 29.55
C PRO A 714 13.07 -17.19 30.37
N GLN A 715 11.76 -17.14 30.11
CA GLN A 715 10.72 -17.95 30.74
C GLN A 715 9.67 -18.43 29.72
N ALA A 716 8.72 -19.25 30.16
CA ALA A 716 7.63 -19.70 29.30
C ALA A 716 6.53 -18.64 29.17
N TYR A 717 6.07 -18.39 27.94
CA TYR A 717 4.97 -17.47 27.62
C TYR A 717 3.85 -18.20 26.90
N ARG A 718 2.61 -17.73 27.10
CA ARG A 718 1.44 -18.14 26.31
C ARG A 718 1.07 -17.06 25.31
N PHE A 719 1.31 -17.30 24.03
CA PHE A 719 0.80 -16.42 22.97
C PHE A 719 -0.65 -16.76 22.62
N ARG A 720 -1.49 -15.73 22.50
CA ARG A 720 -2.87 -15.85 22.00
C ARG A 720 -2.92 -15.23 20.60
N ILE A 721 -2.89 -16.07 19.60
CA ILE A 721 -2.69 -15.62 18.21
C ILE A 721 -4.03 -15.59 17.50
N LEU A 722 -4.30 -14.46 16.86
CA LEU A 722 -5.49 -14.22 16.07
C LEU A 722 -5.07 -13.58 14.75
N SER A 723 -5.41 -14.22 13.62
CA SER A 723 -5.32 -13.54 12.33
C SER A 723 -6.62 -12.78 12.09
N VAL A 724 -6.50 -11.51 11.73
CA VAL A 724 -7.61 -10.64 11.30
C VAL A 724 -7.30 -10.08 9.91
N ALA A 725 -6.34 -10.68 9.19
CA ALA A 725 -6.05 -10.33 7.80
C ALA A 725 -7.26 -10.63 6.92
N ASN A 726 -7.45 -9.84 5.87
CA ASN A 726 -8.56 -10.03 4.93
C ASN A 726 -8.41 -11.37 4.20
N ASP A 727 -7.27 -11.58 3.54
CA ASP A 727 -7.05 -12.74 2.66
C ASP A 727 -5.74 -13.50 2.97
N ARG A 728 -4.82 -12.91 3.74
CA ARG A 728 -3.51 -13.51 4.01
C ARG A 728 -3.58 -14.66 5.01
N PHE A 729 -3.05 -15.81 4.58
CA PHE A 729 -2.70 -16.92 5.45
C PHE A 729 -1.26 -16.77 5.97
N PHE A 730 -1.04 -17.07 7.25
CA PHE A 730 0.27 -16.99 7.86
C PHE A 730 0.79 -18.39 8.21
N ASN A 731 2.03 -18.67 7.79
CA ASN A 731 2.81 -19.76 8.31
C ASN A 731 3.85 -19.20 9.29
N LEU A 732 3.57 -19.31 10.59
CA LEU A 732 4.40 -18.74 11.65
C LEU A 732 5.47 -19.74 12.09
N SER A 733 6.72 -19.28 12.10
CA SER A 733 7.88 -20.03 12.61
C SER A 733 8.86 -19.07 13.29
N LEU A 734 9.60 -19.59 14.27
CA LEU A 734 10.64 -18.83 14.97
C LEU A 734 12.00 -19.18 14.38
N TYR A 735 12.83 -18.15 14.19
CA TYR A 735 14.21 -18.26 13.71
C TYR A 735 15.11 -17.35 14.53
N ARG A 736 16.40 -17.69 14.57
CA ARG A 736 17.44 -16.87 15.17
C ARG A 736 17.84 -15.78 14.19
N ALA A 737 17.84 -14.54 14.66
CA ALA A 737 18.34 -13.42 13.88
C ALA A 737 19.87 -13.49 13.73
N VAL A 738 20.38 -12.85 12.68
CA VAL A 738 21.80 -12.57 12.47
C VAL A 738 22.04 -11.07 12.57
N ASP A 739 23.30 -10.69 12.70
CA ASP A 739 23.75 -9.31 12.54
C ASP A 739 24.12 -9.01 11.08
N ALA A 740 24.47 -7.75 10.77
CA ALA A 740 24.79 -7.32 9.41
C ALA A 740 25.99 -8.04 8.77
N ASN A 741 26.82 -8.73 9.57
CA ASN A 741 27.93 -9.53 9.08
C ASN A 741 27.54 -11.01 8.89
N GLY A 742 26.27 -11.37 9.08
CA GLY A 742 25.76 -12.73 9.02
C GLY A 742 26.06 -13.57 10.26
N ASN A 743 26.53 -12.98 11.36
CA ASN A 743 26.80 -13.73 12.59
C ASN A 743 25.52 -13.89 13.41
N PRO A 744 25.21 -15.08 13.95
CA PRO A 744 24.08 -15.28 14.83
C PRO A 744 24.08 -14.30 16.01
N CYS A 745 22.92 -13.70 16.26
CA CYS A 745 22.71 -12.85 17.43
C CYS A 745 22.45 -13.69 18.68
N ASP A 746 23.54 -14.24 19.23
CA ASP A 746 23.53 -14.99 20.48
C ASP A 746 24.62 -14.49 21.45
N LEU A 747 24.75 -15.17 22.60
CA LEU A 747 25.71 -14.79 23.64
C LEU A 747 27.19 -14.81 23.18
N SER A 748 27.50 -15.41 22.03
CA SER A 748 28.84 -15.40 21.44
C SER A 748 29.14 -14.13 20.62
N ASN A 749 28.10 -13.35 20.27
CA ASN A 749 28.19 -12.07 19.59
C ASN A 749 27.76 -10.92 20.54
N PRO A 750 28.64 -10.47 21.47
CA PRO A 750 28.27 -9.48 22.47
C PRO A 750 28.08 -8.06 21.90
N ASN A 751 28.53 -7.81 20.67
CA ASN A 751 28.43 -6.51 20.00
C ASN A 751 27.99 -6.73 18.54
N PRO A 752 26.72 -7.11 18.30
CA PRO A 752 26.24 -7.38 16.96
C PRO A 752 26.34 -6.13 16.09
N ALA A 753 26.74 -6.32 14.84
CA ALA A 753 26.78 -5.24 13.87
C ALA A 753 25.35 -4.78 13.50
N PRO A 754 25.06 -3.46 13.48
CA PRO A 754 23.75 -2.96 13.12
C PRO A 754 23.44 -3.22 11.65
N GLU A 755 22.20 -3.58 11.36
CA GLU A 755 21.66 -3.64 10.01
C GLU A 755 21.61 -2.26 9.37
N SER A 756 21.29 -2.23 8.08
CA SER A 756 21.07 -1.00 7.29
C SER A 756 20.07 -0.02 7.92
N THR A 757 19.12 -0.51 8.72
CA THR A 757 18.13 0.29 9.45
C THR A 757 18.65 0.91 10.75
N GLY A 758 19.88 0.55 11.15
CA GLY A 758 20.49 0.92 12.44
C GLY A 758 20.06 0.05 13.63
N VAL A 759 19.16 -0.92 13.41
CA VAL A 759 18.74 -1.89 14.44
C VAL A 759 19.59 -3.15 14.30
N THR A 760 19.92 -3.81 15.41
CA THR A 760 20.67 -5.07 15.41
C THR A 760 19.73 -6.24 15.63
N CYS A 761 20.08 -7.42 15.09
CA CYS A 761 19.46 -8.70 15.46
C CYS A 761 17.96 -8.80 15.16
N THR A 762 17.57 -8.28 14.01
CA THR A 762 16.17 -8.21 13.59
C THR A 762 15.83 -9.16 12.45
N GLU A 763 16.80 -9.46 11.60
CA GLU A 763 16.59 -10.21 10.36
C GLU A 763 17.17 -11.62 10.45
N VAL A 764 16.53 -12.55 9.75
CA VAL A 764 17.00 -13.94 9.65
C VAL A 764 17.87 -14.06 8.40
N ALA A 765 19.00 -14.77 8.50
CA ALA A 765 19.80 -15.08 7.32
C ALA A 765 18.98 -15.93 6.35
N LEU A 766 18.93 -15.53 5.08
CA LEU A 766 18.31 -16.30 4.01
C LEU A 766 19.34 -17.18 3.30
N ASN A 767 18.89 -18.25 2.65
CA ASN A 767 19.76 -19.11 1.83
C ASN A 767 20.34 -18.30 0.65
N PRO A 768 21.66 -18.07 0.58
CA PRO A 768 22.27 -17.18 -0.41
C PRO A 768 22.09 -17.66 -1.86
N ASP A 769 22.03 -18.98 -2.09
CA ASP A 769 21.81 -19.54 -3.43
C ASP A 769 20.38 -19.26 -3.91
N GLU A 770 19.40 -19.36 -3.00
CA GLU A 770 17.99 -19.07 -3.31
C GLU A 770 17.74 -17.58 -3.43
N VAL A 771 18.44 -16.75 -2.65
CA VAL A 771 18.47 -15.30 -2.80
C VAL A 771 18.98 -14.92 -4.20
N ALA A 772 20.14 -15.47 -4.61
CA ALA A 772 20.70 -15.22 -5.94
C ALA A 772 19.76 -15.69 -7.06
N ALA A 773 19.11 -16.84 -6.88
CA ALA A 773 18.13 -17.36 -7.82
C ALA A 773 16.85 -16.49 -7.86
N ALA A 774 16.37 -15.98 -6.72
CA ALA A 774 15.21 -15.10 -6.64
C ALA A 774 15.47 -13.73 -7.29
N LEU A 775 16.71 -13.26 -7.35
CA LEU A 775 17.04 -12.06 -8.13
C LEU A 775 16.85 -12.29 -9.64
N THR A 776 17.05 -13.52 -10.12
CA THR A 776 16.87 -13.88 -11.53
C THR A 776 15.45 -14.36 -11.88
N ASP A 777 14.77 -14.98 -10.92
CA ASP A 777 13.40 -15.47 -11.02
C ASP A 777 12.65 -15.13 -9.72
N PRO A 778 12.29 -13.85 -9.54
CA PRO A 778 11.56 -13.39 -8.35
C PRO A 778 10.15 -13.98 -8.28
N ALA A 779 9.72 -14.66 -9.36
CA ALA A 779 8.40 -15.23 -9.49
C ALA A 779 8.28 -16.70 -9.11
N GLY A 780 9.29 -17.48 -9.44
CA GLY A 780 9.38 -18.90 -9.14
C GLY A 780 10.18 -19.23 -7.90
N VAL A 781 11.07 -18.33 -7.44
CA VAL A 781 11.98 -18.61 -6.33
C VAL A 781 11.73 -17.70 -5.13
N PHE A 782 11.53 -18.33 -3.98
CA PHE A 782 11.21 -17.70 -2.72
C PHE A 782 12.33 -18.07 -1.74
N PRO A 783 13.22 -17.13 -1.38
CA PRO A 783 14.33 -17.43 -0.49
C PRO A 783 13.83 -17.93 0.87
N THR A 784 14.36 -19.06 1.31
CA THR A 784 14.04 -19.64 2.61
C THR A 784 15.08 -19.25 3.66
N PRO A 785 14.73 -19.25 4.95
CA PRO A 785 15.69 -19.10 6.03
C PRO A 785 16.85 -20.10 5.92
N LEU A 786 18.07 -19.63 6.20
CA LEU A 786 19.28 -20.41 6.17
C LEU A 786 19.18 -21.57 7.17
N ALA A 787 19.40 -22.79 6.69
CA ALA A 787 19.38 -23.99 7.53
C ALA A 787 20.36 -23.85 8.71
N GLY A 788 19.92 -24.26 9.89
CA GLY A 788 20.66 -24.08 11.14
C GLY A 788 20.31 -22.79 11.89
N THR A 789 19.50 -21.90 11.34
CA THR A 789 18.98 -20.72 12.05
C THR A 789 17.63 -20.98 12.73
N GLU A 790 17.10 -22.20 12.67
CA GLU A 790 15.78 -22.53 13.22
C GLU A 790 15.71 -22.26 14.73
N GLY A 791 14.59 -21.68 15.16
CA GLY A 791 14.26 -21.46 16.56
C GLY A 791 13.70 -22.71 17.24
N PRO A 792 13.17 -22.59 18.47
CA PRO A 792 12.51 -23.70 19.13
C PRO A 792 11.15 -24.03 18.49
N SER A 793 10.71 -25.28 18.60
CA SER A 793 9.32 -25.66 18.33
C SER A 793 8.38 -24.97 19.33
N TRP A 794 7.24 -24.53 18.83
CA TRP A 794 6.13 -24.02 19.64
C TRP A 794 5.12 -25.12 19.93
N ILE A 795 4.47 -25.01 21.09
CA ILE A 795 3.48 -25.97 21.58
C ILE A 795 2.10 -25.33 21.44
N GLN A 796 1.31 -25.83 20.50
CA GLN A 796 -0.08 -25.41 20.35
C GLN A 796 -0.96 -26.20 21.32
N ILE A 797 -1.65 -25.47 22.19
CA ILE A 797 -2.54 -26.05 23.20
C ILE A 797 -4.02 -25.77 22.93
N GLY A 798 -4.34 -24.90 21.98
CA GLY A 798 -5.71 -24.52 21.63
C GLY A 798 -5.85 -24.02 20.20
N SER A 799 -7.10 -23.89 19.77
CA SER A 799 -7.51 -23.25 18.51
C SER A 799 -8.70 -22.32 18.77
N GLU A 800 -9.32 -21.81 17.70
CA GLU A 800 -10.59 -21.08 17.74
C GLU A 800 -11.75 -21.88 18.37
N GLY A 801 -11.59 -23.21 18.49
CA GLY A 801 -12.51 -24.11 19.21
C GLY A 801 -12.26 -24.24 20.71
N GLY A 802 -11.18 -23.65 21.24
CA GLY A 802 -10.71 -23.79 22.62
C GLY A 802 -9.54 -24.78 22.75
N PHE A 803 -9.34 -25.38 23.92
CA PHE A 803 -8.22 -26.32 24.15
C PHE A 803 -8.28 -27.55 23.23
N LEU A 804 -7.12 -27.93 22.70
CA LEU A 804 -6.96 -29.16 21.94
C LEU A 804 -7.08 -30.39 22.87
N PRO A 805 -7.58 -31.54 22.37
CA PRO A 805 -7.57 -32.79 23.13
C PRO A 805 -6.17 -33.26 23.53
N THR A 806 -5.15 -32.85 22.79
CA THR A 806 -3.73 -33.11 23.06
C THR A 806 -2.90 -31.97 22.48
N PRO A 807 -1.88 -31.44 23.19
CA PRO A 807 -1.00 -30.42 22.64
C PRO A 807 -0.30 -30.89 21.35
N ALA A 808 -0.22 -30.02 20.36
CA ALA A 808 0.53 -30.25 19.13
C ALA A 808 1.89 -29.56 19.22
N ILE A 809 2.95 -30.27 18.83
CA ILE A 809 4.29 -29.69 18.69
C ILE A 809 4.45 -29.31 17.22
N VAL A 810 4.67 -28.04 16.96
CA VAL A 810 4.88 -27.54 15.61
C VAL A 810 6.37 -27.18 15.48
N PRO A 811 7.15 -27.86 14.63
CA PRO A 811 8.54 -27.51 14.41
C PRO A 811 8.66 -26.24 13.55
N PRO A 812 9.75 -25.47 13.68
CA PRO A 812 10.09 -24.48 12.69
C PRO A 812 10.25 -25.15 11.33
N HIS A 813 9.68 -24.55 10.30
CA HIS A 813 9.82 -25.03 8.94
C HIS A 813 9.78 -23.84 7.99
N PRO A 814 10.56 -23.87 6.89
CA PRO A 814 10.50 -22.81 5.89
C PRO A 814 9.15 -22.82 5.21
N ILE A 815 8.77 -21.69 4.62
CA ILE A 815 7.59 -21.64 3.75
C ILE A 815 7.92 -22.47 2.52
N THR A 816 7.25 -23.61 2.37
CA THR A 816 7.22 -24.37 1.13
C THR A 816 5.89 -24.10 0.44
N TRP A 817 5.85 -24.10 -0.89
CA TRP A 817 4.58 -24.25 -1.59
C TRP A 817 3.85 -25.47 -1.02
N VAL A 818 2.65 -25.25 -0.50
CA VAL A 818 1.75 -26.35 -0.15
C VAL A 818 1.55 -27.15 -1.44
N THR A 819 2.02 -28.39 -1.44
CA THR A 819 1.69 -29.39 -2.47
C THR A 819 0.54 -30.25 -1.98
#